data_AF-A0A660Z3S9-F1
#
_entry.id   AF-A0A660Z3S9-F1
#
_cell.length_a   1.000
_cell.length_b   1.000
_cell.length_c   1.000
_cell.angle_alpha   90.00
_cell.angle_beta   90.00
_cell.angle_gamma   90.00
#
_symmetry.space_group_name_H-M   'P 1'
#
loop_
_entity.id
_entity.type
_entity.pdbx_description
1 polymer ?
#
loop_
_entity_poly.entity_id
_entity_poly.type
_entity_poly.pdbx_seq_one_letter_code
_entity_poly.pdbx_strand_id
1 'polypeptide(L)'
;NNTIDANSLGGISLSGSTASLTGNTITGNDFFGISLNVSNFTLSQENTVSGNSNHGLVINGNNNSISNQEIFNNGASGVFVASGTNNSILNNSIYDNTGLGIELAFGTNDSQKYPTLNTLYTWQDEDPTKGGTSIQGKLNNSTPLENYKIQFFANSSSSNQREGKRYLGEYIVTTDFIGEVDFLANLKDVVLPAADGEEVSATATKLDIDSIPLSTSEFSISIERETDQGDHYIVNTTLAGIPLHWKDGEGDYQIASSVTTLGYDDDVENGFDTWSELVQLTYTHPLPNSPEHWGGNPDGINNVVWIPTTGDWESLTGAPTNVVAVTRVRYNALNGEMVDVDIAFNGDPISLTGLGHFEWADDGTEPDKLQVQNVATHEIGHYSGLADLYNPGDFNYTLRMNNYNQEATMYGRIDVGETYKQELHPPYSVSNQLEITQYDVGGINYIYDNLDFVYYDIVLVFDGSTNFTSSDVLNGFIPSKNGAIELVTKLRIGDKIGWVNGSNIEPIGGDDFNQKLSLLSLLEPNETGNLDERIAEAEQMFSTTSTNKKVIILFSAGEISPVSLITQDLVLDESIKIYTMGFTEINEGQDLMSWLANETDGEYYEMASSTEIPTAVNIIWLRLLGLQISYLSEEISSEFFSGGLQWQGGLQWQGGLQWQGGLQWQGGLQWQGGLQWQGGLQWQGGLQWQGGLQWQGGSLEYGLQWQGSEYSLVLLPPGIFYTNPPTLPVGAITQDNYLDNDNLIYDIELLNGFLSGNPYKFFRVNNPGLGAWTYAIIENTPPDSTEPIRVYMANESDLILEFQSDQERYFLQFDQDGNAIPVMVNLEANLFEGGETAGISGHTITGGEPVDDAIVSVKIDAPDGQTVVGRLIPSGGGIYTISLESIVIGNYDISVIASDNVVS
;
A
#
# COMPACT_ATOMS: atom_id res chain seq x y z
N ASN A 1 25.16 2.77 55.66
CA ASN A 1 26.47 3.15 55.09
C ASN A 1 27.59 2.53 55.89
N ASN A 2 27.96 1.29 55.54
CA ASN A 2 29.13 0.60 56.07
C ASN A 2 30.14 0.40 54.93
N THR A 3 31.43 0.30 55.28
CA THR A 3 32.48 -0.15 54.37
C THR A 3 32.91 -1.56 54.77
N ILE A 4 32.88 -2.50 53.82
CA ILE A 4 33.26 -3.90 54.01
C ILE A 4 34.40 -4.22 53.04
N ASP A 5 35.62 -4.31 53.56
CA ASP A 5 36.82 -4.46 52.75
C ASP A 5 37.84 -5.48 53.26
N ALA A 6 38.71 -5.93 52.35
CA ALA A 6 39.86 -6.81 52.62
C ALA A 6 39.52 -8.13 53.36
N ASN A 7 38.31 -8.67 53.15
CA ASN A 7 37.91 -9.95 53.74
C ASN A 7 38.36 -11.12 52.87
N SER A 8 38.99 -12.12 53.50
CA SER A 8 39.54 -13.29 52.81
C SER A 8 38.50 -14.29 52.31
N LEU A 9 37.25 -14.21 52.80
CA LEU A 9 36.16 -15.16 52.48
C LEU A 9 34.99 -14.50 51.72
N GLY A 10 35.14 -13.23 51.32
CA GLY A 10 34.08 -12.42 50.72
C GLY A 10 33.50 -11.38 51.66
N GLY A 11 32.71 -10.45 51.11
CA GLY A 11 32.16 -9.30 51.84
C GLY A 11 30.92 -9.63 52.68
N ILE A 12 29.74 -9.68 52.06
CA ILE A 12 28.46 -9.93 52.73
C ILE A 12 27.85 -11.24 52.23
N SER A 13 27.50 -12.15 53.14
CA SER A 13 26.72 -13.34 52.82
C SER A 13 25.37 -13.30 53.52
N LEU A 14 24.28 -13.33 52.74
CA LEU A 14 22.92 -13.39 53.22
C LEU A 14 22.35 -14.80 53.10
N SER A 15 21.75 -15.30 54.17
CA SER A 15 21.08 -16.62 54.21
C SER A 15 19.66 -16.57 54.81
N GLY A 16 19.12 -15.36 55.06
CA GLY A 16 17.74 -15.14 55.49
C GLY A 16 17.11 -13.94 54.79
N SER A 17 15.80 -13.99 54.52
CA SER A 17 15.08 -13.04 53.64
C SER A 17 14.70 -11.69 54.28
N THR A 18 15.05 -11.44 55.54
CA THR A 18 14.62 -10.23 56.29
C THR A 18 15.70 -9.15 56.42
N ALA A 19 16.81 -9.27 55.69
CA ALA A 19 17.89 -8.28 55.74
C ALA A 19 17.54 -6.99 54.97
N SER A 20 18.25 -5.89 55.25
CA SER A 20 18.22 -4.67 54.45
C SER A 20 19.65 -4.19 54.24
N LEU A 21 20.07 -4.04 52.99
CA LEU A 21 21.39 -3.55 52.61
C LEU A 21 21.25 -2.21 51.88
N THR A 22 21.73 -1.15 52.51
CA THR A 22 21.49 0.24 52.08
C THR A 22 22.77 1.06 52.17
N GLY A 23 23.18 1.68 51.06
CA GLY A 23 24.26 2.67 51.05
C GLY A 23 25.62 2.10 51.47
N ASN A 24 25.85 0.81 51.32
CA ASN A 24 27.10 0.17 51.72
C ASN A 24 28.13 0.17 50.59
N THR A 25 29.40 0.23 50.95
CA THR A 25 30.54 0.06 50.03
C THR A 25 31.22 -1.27 50.34
N ILE A 26 31.16 -2.23 49.42
CA ILE A 26 31.73 -3.57 49.56
C ILE A 26 32.88 -3.69 48.56
N THR A 27 34.13 -3.65 49.03
CA THR A 27 35.26 -3.51 48.11
C THR A 27 36.53 -4.27 48.50
N GLY A 28 37.34 -4.68 47.52
CA GLY A 28 38.67 -5.22 47.81
C GLY A 28 38.69 -6.55 48.57
N ASN A 29 37.61 -7.34 48.51
CA ASN A 29 37.55 -8.65 49.16
C ASN A 29 38.16 -9.74 48.26
N ASP A 30 38.80 -10.75 48.85
CA ASP A 30 39.50 -11.83 48.12
C ASP A 30 38.54 -12.89 47.52
N PHE A 31 37.23 -12.64 47.56
CA PHE A 31 36.23 -13.53 46.96
C PHE A 31 35.04 -12.73 46.42
N PHE A 32 33.79 -13.06 46.78
CA PHE A 32 32.61 -12.30 46.34
C PHE A 32 32.44 -10.99 47.11
N GLY A 33 31.80 -9.99 46.50
CA GLY A 33 31.28 -8.82 47.21
C GLY A 33 30.05 -9.19 48.05
N ILE A 34 28.95 -9.56 47.40
CA ILE A 34 27.69 -9.97 48.05
C ILE A 34 27.29 -11.37 47.57
N SER A 35 26.97 -12.29 48.48
CA SER A 35 26.40 -13.61 48.18
C SER A 35 24.97 -13.70 48.73
N LEU A 36 23.99 -13.87 47.84
CA LEU A 36 22.57 -14.02 48.17
C LEU A 36 22.18 -15.51 48.15
N ASN A 37 22.24 -16.17 49.31
CA ASN A 37 21.74 -17.55 49.51
C ASN A 37 20.30 -17.52 50.05
N VAL A 38 19.44 -16.73 49.39
CA VAL A 38 18.08 -16.38 49.83
C VAL A 38 17.13 -16.31 48.63
N SER A 39 15.83 -16.42 48.92
CA SER A 39 14.76 -16.23 47.93
C SER A 39 13.79 -15.14 48.40
N ASN A 40 13.13 -14.47 47.45
CA ASN A 40 12.21 -13.35 47.70
C ASN A 40 12.88 -12.16 48.41
N PHE A 41 14.15 -11.89 48.10
CA PHE A 41 14.89 -10.77 48.66
C PHE A 41 14.91 -9.59 47.70
N THR A 42 14.83 -8.37 48.23
CA THR A 42 14.92 -7.13 47.45
C THR A 42 16.17 -6.35 47.84
N LEU A 43 17.08 -6.19 46.89
CA LEU A 43 18.26 -5.34 46.95
C LEU A 43 18.06 -4.14 46.03
N SER A 44 17.30 -3.14 46.48
CA SER A 44 16.92 -1.96 45.67
C SER A 44 17.55 -0.65 46.13
N GLN A 45 18.31 -0.70 47.22
CA GLN A 45 18.88 0.48 47.86
C GLN A 45 20.36 0.57 47.47
N GLU A 46 20.80 1.72 46.96
CA GLU A 46 22.10 1.95 46.32
C GLU A 46 23.28 1.41 47.15
N ASN A 47 23.87 0.28 46.77
CA ASN A 47 25.16 -0.16 47.30
C ASN A 47 26.20 -0.14 46.18
N THR A 48 27.45 0.11 46.57
CA THR A 48 28.62 0.09 45.69
C THR A 48 29.41 -1.19 45.94
N VAL A 49 29.59 -2.02 44.92
CA VAL A 49 30.30 -3.31 45.00
C VAL A 49 31.43 -3.34 43.98
N SER A 50 32.68 -3.24 44.44
CA SER A 50 33.79 -3.08 43.49
C SER A 50 35.14 -3.61 43.93
N GLY A 51 36.04 -3.93 43.00
CA GLY A 51 37.41 -4.32 43.34
C GLY A 51 37.54 -5.66 44.06
N ASN A 52 36.49 -6.49 44.10
CA ASN A 52 36.56 -7.82 44.69
C ASN A 52 37.26 -8.78 43.71
N SER A 53 38.05 -9.74 44.19
CA SER A 53 38.86 -10.58 43.28
C SER A 53 38.06 -11.65 42.54
N ASN A 54 36.78 -11.83 42.85
CA ASN A 54 35.84 -12.71 42.15
C ASN A 54 34.57 -11.92 41.77
N HIS A 55 33.39 -12.55 41.68
CA HIS A 55 32.15 -11.88 41.27
C HIS A 55 31.74 -10.77 42.24
N GLY A 56 31.17 -9.68 41.72
CA GLY A 56 30.62 -8.61 42.55
C GLY A 56 29.45 -9.13 43.40
N LEU A 57 28.43 -9.69 42.75
CA LEU A 57 27.25 -10.26 43.38
C LEU A 57 27.00 -11.68 42.89
N VAL A 58 26.71 -12.62 43.80
CA VAL A 58 26.37 -14.01 43.50
C VAL A 58 24.95 -14.32 43.98
N ILE A 59 24.09 -14.87 43.11
CA ILE A 59 22.71 -15.26 43.42
C ILE A 59 22.58 -16.77 43.49
N ASN A 60 22.10 -17.28 44.62
CA ASN A 60 21.80 -18.69 44.90
C ASN A 60 20.38 -18.83 45.47
N GLY A 61 19.35 -18.47 44.67
CA GLY A 61 17.96 -18.53 45.09
C GLY A 61 16.99 -17.97 44.05
N ASN A 62 15.71 -17.89 44.40
CA ASN A 62 14.61 -17.55 43.47
C ASN A 62 13.94 -16.22 43.82
N ASN A 63 13.28 -15.61 42.84
CA ASN A 63 12.40 -14.45 43.06
C ASN A 63 13.11 -13.26 43.73
N ASN A 64 14.42 -13.10 43.54
CA ASN A 64 15.13 -11.96 44.09
C ASN A 64 15.03 -10.76 43.13
N SER A 65 14.97 -9.55 43.67
CA SER A 65 14.95 -8.32 42.88
C SER A 65 16.15 -7.46 43.23
N ILE A 66 17.03 -7.25 42.26
CA ILE A 66 18.29 -6.51 42.38
C ILE A 66 18.17 -5.28 41.50
N SER A 67 18.19 -4.09 42.10
CA SER A 67 18.09 -2.85 41.36
C SER A 67 18.89 -1.70 41.94
N ASN A 68 19.26 -0.75 41.08
CA ASN A 68 19.96 0.48 41.44
C ASN A 68 21.28 0.24 42.22
N GLN A 69 22.02 -0.83 41.89
CA GLN A 69 23.35 -1.10 42.45
C GLN A 69 24.44 -0.58 41.50
N GLU A 70 25.59 -0.20 42.06
CA GLU A 70 26.80 0.13 41.30
C GLU A 70 27.82 -0.99 41.47
N ILE A 71 28.10 -1.77 40.42
CA ILE A 71 28.90 -2.99 40.48
C ILE A 71 30.01 -2.96 39.43
N PHE A 72 31.26 -2.76 39.85
CA PHE A 72 32.33 -2.50 38.87
C PHE A 72 33.72 -2.94 39.31
N ASN A 73 34.68 -3.07 38.38
CA ASN A 73 36.08 -3.42 38.70
C ASN A 73 36.24 -4.74 39.49
N ASN A 74 35.35 -5.71 39.31
CA ASN A 74 35.48 -7.01 39.98
C ASN A 74 36.29 -8.00 39.11
N GLY A 75 36.97 -8.94 39.76
CA GLY A 75 37.90 -9.90 39.13
C GLY A 75 37.23 -11.04 38.35
N ALA A 76 35.91 -11.12 38.39
CA ALA A 76 35.09 -12.00 37.54
C ALA A 76 33.86 -11.21 37.05
N SER A 77 32.71 -11.86 36.84
CA SER A 77 31.47 -11.19 36.39
C SER A 77 30.88 -10.25 37.45
N GLY A 78 30.24 -9.16 37.02
CA GLY A 78 29.60 -8.20 37.94
C GLY A 78 28.53 -8.88 38.79
N VAL A 79 27.56 -9.50 38.13
CA VAL A 79 26.53 -10.35 38.76
C VAL A 79 26.60 -11.76 38.18
N PHE A 80 26.66 -12.77 39.04
CA PHE A 80 26.61 -14.18 38.65
C PHE A 80 25.39 -14.88 39.24
N VAL A 81 24.49 -15.36 38.39
CA VAL A 81 23.35 -16.18 38.80
C VAL A 81 23.78 -17.64 38.77
N ALA A 82 24.18 -18.14 39.95
CA ALA A 82 24.69 -19.48 40.11
C ALA A 82 23.58 -20.54 40.22
N SER A 83 22.41 -20.17 40.75
CA SER A 83 21.22 -21.02 40.79
C SER A 83 19.92 -20.25 40.97
N GLY A 84 18.80 -20.90 40.62
CA GLY A 84 17.44 -20.39 40.79
C GLY A 84 16.85 -19.69 39.58
N THR A 85 15.59 -19.24 39.71
CA THR A 85 14.78 -18.62 38.65
C THR A 85 14.04 -17.37 39.16
N ASN A 86 13.48 -16.59 38.24
CA ASN A 86 12.72 -15.36 38.50
C ASN A 86 13.52 -14.28 39.23
N ASN A 87 14.83 -14.21 39.02
CA ASN A 87 15.65 -13.15 39.60
C ASN A 87 15.69 -11.95 38.63
N SER A 88 15.11 -10.82 39.06
CA SER A 88 15.10 -9.57 38.31
C SER A 88 16.35 -8.74 38.64
N ILE A 89 17.04 -8.27 37.60
CA ILE A 89 18.30 -7.51 37.72
C ILE A 89 18.13 -6.24 36.86
N LEU A 90 17.57 -5.18 37.45
CA LEU A 90 17.11 -4.00 36.72
C LEU A 90 17.84 -2.73 37.14
N ASN A 91 18.08 -1.78 36.23
CA ASN A 91 18.64 -0.45 36.55
C ASN A 91 19.98 -0.46 37.30
N ASN A 92 20.77 -1.52 37.19
CA ASN A 92 22.08 -1.60 37.85
C ASN A 92 23.15 -1.04 36.92
N SER A 93 24.07 -0.24 37.45
CA SER A 93 25.27 0.24 36.76
C SER A 93 26.36 -0.82 36.91
N ILE A 94 26.55 -1.66 35.91
CA ILE A 94 27.49 -2.79 35.92
C ILE A 94 28.53 -2.64 34.81
N TYR A 95 29.80 -2.38 35.18
CA TYR A 95 30.85 -2.02 34.21
C TYR A 95 32.27 -2.34 34.69
N ASP A 96 33.25 -2.39 33.78
CA ASP A 96 34.68 -2.61 34.06
C ASP A 96 34.99 -3.90 34.85
N ASN A 97 34.14 -4.92 34.77
CA ASN A 97 34.41 -6.22 35.38
C ASN A 97 35.28 -7.07 34.44
N THR A 98 36.01 -8.03 35.01
CA THR A 98 36.88 -8.90 34.19
C THR A 98 36.07 -9.96 33.42
N GLY A 99 34.93 -10.37 33.97
CA GLY A 99 33.95 -11.26 33.33
C GLY A 99 32.77 -10.50 32.73
N LEU A 100 31.63 -11.16 32.53
CA LEU A 100 30.43 -10.50 31.99
C LEU A 100 29.80 -9.52 32.98
N GLY A 101 29.04 -8.55 32.51
CA GLY A 101 28.23 -7.71 33.41
C GLY A 101 27.25 -8.54 34.23
N ILE A 102 26.43 -9.34 33.54
CA ILE A 102 25.56 -10.37 34.13
C ILE A 102 25.92 -11.69 33.45
N GLU A 103 26.19 -12.72 34.26
CA GLU A 103 26.47 -14.08 33.80
C GLU A 103 25.43 -15.05 34.37
N LEU A 104 24.84 -15.87 33.51
CA LEU A 104 23.90 -16.92 33.89
C LEU A 104 24.57 -18.29 33.81
N ALA A 105 24.59 -19.04 34.91
CA ALA A 105 24.99 -20.45 34.85
C ALA A 105 23.97 -21.27 34.02
N PHE A 106 24.40 -22.41 33.48
CA PHE A 106 23.56 -23.25 32.62
C PHE A 106 22.20 -23.58 33.26
N GLY A 107 21.11 -23.22 32.58
CA GLY A 107 19.75 -23.49 33.04
C GLY A 107 19.22 -22.55 34.12
N THR A 108 19.99 -21.56 34.57
CA THR A 108 19.55 -20.60 35.60
C THR A 108 18.78 -19.44 35.00
N ASN A 109 17.93 -18.81 35.82
CA ASN A 109 17.07 -17.69 35.41
C ASN A 109 16.30 -17.98 34.12
N ASP A 110 15.76 -19.19 34.03
CA ASP A 110 15.02 -19.72 32.88
C ASP A 110 15.80 -19.70 31.55
N SER A 111 17.14 -19.62 31.61
CA SER A 111 18.02 -19.43 30.45
C SER A 111 17.60 -18.22 29.60
N GLN A 112 17.10 -17.18 30.26
CA GLN A 112 16.51 -16.00 29.66
C GLN A 112 17.44 -15.39 28.59
N LYS A 113 16.87 -15.17 27.40
CA LYS A 113 17.60 -14.66 26.24
C LYS A 113 17.74 -13.16 26.29
N TYR A 114 18.91 -12.67 25.89
CA TYR A 114 19.17 -11.24 25.69
C TYR A 114 18.74 -10.82 24.28
N PRO A 115 18.41 -9.53 24.07
CA PRO A 115 18.09 -9.03 22.74
C PRO A 115 19.35 -8.95 21.88
N THR A 116 19.17 -9.02 20.56
CA THR A 116 20.19 -8.64 19.57
C THR A 116 19.88 -7.22 19.10
N LEU A 117 20.85 -6.32 19.17
CA LEU A 117 20.71 -4.94 18.70
C LEU A 117 21.29 -4.82 17.29
N ASN A 118 20.66 -4.01 16.44
CA ASN A 118 21.04 -3.87 15.03
C ASN A 118 21.51 -2.46 14.70
N THR A 119 20.65 -1.46 14.95
CA THR A 119 20.85 -0.08 14.48
C THR A 119 20.57 0.89 15.62
N LEU A 120 21.41 1.91 15.74
CA LEU A 120 21.33 2.93 16.78
C LEU A 120 21.54 4.31 16.17
N TYR A 121 20.50 5.15 16.19
CA TYR A 121 20.62 6.58 15.84
C TYR A 121 20.45 7.43 17.08
N THR A 122 21.22 8.51 17.15
CA THR A 122 21.10 9.53 18.19
C THR A 122 21.22 10.92 17.57
N TRP A 123 20.54 11.87 18.18
CA TRP A 123 20.59 13.27 17.81
C TRP A 123 20.60 14.13 19.08
N GLN A 124 21.30 15.27 19.01
CA GLN A 124 21.38 16.25 20.08
C GLN A 124 21.10 17.64 19.51
N ASP A 125 20.23 18.38 20.21
CA ASP A 125 19.92 19.78 19.91
C ASP A 125 21.04 20.73 20.35
N GLU A 126 20.97 22.01 19.96
CA GLU A 126 21.82 23.05 20.55
C GLU A 126 21.60 23.18 22.06
N ASP A 127 20.37 23.00 22.54
CA ASP A 127 20.11 22.79 23.95
C ASP A 127 20.55 21.37 24.35
N PRO A 128 21.63 21.20 25.13
CA PRO A 128 22.16 19.88 25.46
C PRO A 128 21.21 19.05 26.33
N THR A 129 20.11 19.64 26.82
CA THR A 129 19.05 18.95 27.57
C THR A 129 17.97 18.33 26.67
N LYS A 130 17.97 18.65 25.37
CA LYS A 130 17.06 18.10 24.36
C LYS A 130 17.80 17.18 23.41
N GLY A 131 17.10 16.16 22.93
CA GLY A 131 17.62 15.20 21.96
C GLY A 131 16.90 13.87 22.07
N GLY A 132 17.47 12.85 21.46
CA GLY A 132 16.91 11.53 21.59
C GLY A 132 17.73 10.44 20.93
N THR A 133 17.35 9.21 21.23
CA THR A 133 18.06 8.00 20.79
C THR A 133 17.03 6.95 20.39
N SER A 134 17.23 6.36 19.22
CA SER A 134 16.38 5.30 18.68
C SER A 134 17.19 4.04 18.44
N ILE A 135 16.69 2.91 18.97
CA ILE A 135 17.42 1.65 19.01
C ILE A 135 16.55 0.55 18.40
N GLN A 136 17.03 -0.06 17.32
CA GLN A 136 16.40 -1.24 16.73
C GLN A 136 17.03 -2.52 17.28
N GLY A 137 16.20 -3.52 17.52
CA GLY A 137 16.69 -4.86 17.82
C GLY A 137 15.62 -5.93 17.71
N LYS A 138 16.03 -7.15 18.01
CA LYS A 138 15.18 -8.34 18.01
C LYS A 138 15.40 -9.16 19.28
N LEU A 139 14.34 -9.66 19.89
CA LEU A 139 14.40 -10.66 20.94
C LEU A 139 13.99 -12.02 20.34
N ASN A 140 14.90 -12.99 20.35
CA ASN A 140 14.68 -14.32 19.75
C ASN A 140 14.75 -15.44 20.77
N ASN A 141 14.10 -16.57 20.46
CA ASN A 141 14.15 -17.80 21.25
C ASN A 141 13.70 -17.60 22.72
N SER A 142 12.76 -16.68 22.93
CA SER A 142 12.16 -16.37 24.23
C SER A 142 10.89 -17.21 24.45
N THR A 143 10.23 -17.06 25.60
CA THR A 143 8.96 -17.75 25.85
C THR A 143 7.87 -17.12 24.98
N PRO A 144 7.11 -17.88 24.18
CA PRO A 144 6.05 -17.35 23.32
C PRO A 144 4.93 -16.62 24.06
N LEU A 145 4.37 -15.58 23.45
CA LEU A 145 3.21 -14.81 23.93
C LEU A 145 3.40 -14.20 25.34
N GLU A 146 4.63 -13.85 25.69
CA GLU A 146 4.96 -13.24 26.98
C GLU A 146 5.46 -11.80 26.80
N ASN A 147 5.29 -11.00 27.85
CA ASN A 147 5.80 -9.64 27.90
C ASN A 147 7.23 -9.61 28.40
N TYR A 148 8.06 -8.76 27.79
CA TYR A 148 9.43 -8.55 28.16
C TYR A 148 9.71 -7.06 28.29
N LYS A 149 10.42 -6.69 29.36
CA LYS A 149 11.03 -5.38 29.53
C LYS A 149 12.45 -5.43 28.99
N ILE A 150 12.75 -4.64 27.97
CA ILE A 150 14.09 -4.41 27.45
C ILE A 150 14.66 -3.17 28.13
N GLN A 151 15.85 -3.26 28.71
CA GLN A 151 16.53 -2.11 29.33
C GLN A 151 17.83 -1.81 28.58
N PHE A 152 18.04 -0.55 28.22
CA PHE A 152 19.19 -0.09 27.44
C PHE A 152 20.19 0.64 28.31
N PHE A 153 21.47 0.41 28.05
CA PHE A 153 22.57 0.97 28.83
C PHE A 153 23.71 1.41 27.93
N ALA A 154 24.27 2.58 28.21
CA ALA A 154 25.50 3.05 27.60
C ALA A 154 26.72 2.58 28.41
N ASN A 155 27.79 2.25 27.70
CA ASN A 155 29.11 2.00 28.27
C ASN A 155 30.21 2.46 27.32
N SER A 156 31.45 2.55 27.81
CA SER A 156 32.61 2.85 26.97
C SER A 156 32.82 1.76 25.90
N SER A 157 33.08 2.17 24.66
CA SER A 157 33.47 1.29 23.52
C SER A 157 34.71 0.42 23.76
N SER A 158 35.45 0.67 24.85
CA SER A 158 36.58 -0.16 25.26
C SER A 158 36.20 -1.44 26.01
N SER A 159 34.94 -1.62 26.43
CA SER A 159 34.47 -2.80 27.17
C SER A 159 34.01 -3.89 26.19
N ASN A 160 34.67 -5.04 26.18
CA ASN A 160 34.23 -6.21 25.41
C ASN A 160 33.43 -7.21 26.26
N GLN A 161 33.02 -6.81 27.47
CA GLN A 161 32.51 -7.69 28.50
C GLN A 161 30.97 -7.77 28.56
N ARG A 162 30.24 -7.19 27.61
CA ARG A 162 28.75 -7.14 27.62
C ARG A 162 28.24 -6.59 28.96
N GLU A 163 28.29 -5.27 29.07
CA GLU A 163 28.12 -4.51 30.30
C GLU A 163 27.27 -3.25 30.05
N GLY A 164 26.79 -2.61 31.12
CA GLY A 164 25.96 -1.41 31.04
C GLY A 164 26.20 -0.50 32.23
N LYS A 165 26.84 0.65 32.00
CA LYS A 165 27.17 1.62 33.06
C LYS A 165 26.02 2.59 33.31
N ARG A 166 25.60 3.31 32.26
CA ARG A 166 24.60 4.37 32.36
C ARG A 166 23.29 3.89 31.80
N TYR A 167 22.24 3.84 32.62
CA TYR A 167 20.90 3.50 32.17
C TYR A 167 20.36 4.58 31.23
N LEU A 168 19.83 4.15 30.08
CA LEU A 168 19.28 5.02 29.04
C LEU A 168 17.75 5.03 29.04
N GLY A 169 17.14 3.88 29.28
CA GLY A 169 15.69 3.76 29.23
C GLY A 169 15.24 2.32 29.09
N GLU A 170 13.93 2.13 28.95
CA GLU A 170 13.32 0.82 28.80
C GLU A 170 12.21 0.82 27.77
N TYR A 171 11.93 -0.36 27.20
CA TYR A 171 10.87 -0.58 26.23
C TYR A 171 10.20 -1.93 26.49
N ILE A 172 8.87 -1.98 26.44
CA ILE A 172 8.11 -3.22 26.68
C ILE A 172 7.73 -3.81 25.33
N VAL A 173 8.00 -5.10 25.15
CA VAL A 173 7.67 -5.87 23.95
C VAL A 173 6.88 -7.12 24.34
N THR A 174 6.06 -7.61 23.42
CA THR A 174 5.37 -8.89 23.56
C THR A 174 5.88 -9.81 22.45
N THR A 175 6.41 -10.96 22.82
CA THR A 175 6.84 -11.96 21.83
C THR A 175 5.64 -12.60 21.14
N ASP A 176 5.80 -12.98 19.89
CA ASP A 176 4.81 -13.72 19.11
C ASP A 176 4.64 -15.19 19.58
N PHE A 177 3.91 -15.99 18.80
CA PHE A 177 3.64 -17.40 19.10
C PHE A 177 4.86 -18.33 18.96
N ILE A 178 5.99 -17.84 18.43
CA ILE A 178 7.26 -18.56 18.36
C ILE A 178 8.31 -18.03 19.34
N GLY A 179 7.99 -16.98 20.10
CA GLY A 179 8.90 -16.41 21.09
C GLY A 179 9.87 -15.38 20.49
N GLU A 180 9.49 -14.74 19.38
CA GLU A 180 10.27 -13.71 18.69
C GLU A 180 9.54 -12.36 18.68
N VAL A 181 10.29 -11.26 18.63
CA VAL A 181 9.74 -9.90 18.41
C VAL A 181 10.83 -8.93 17.96
N ASP A 182 10.54 -8.17 16.92
CA ASP A 182 11.33 -6.99 16.52
C ASP A 182 10.83 -5.75 17.27
N PHE A 183 11.74 -4.84 17.60
CA PHE A 183 11.39 -3.60 18.29
C PHE A 183 12.19 -2.41 17.80
N LEU A 184 11.57 -1.22 17.93
CA LEU A 184 12.20 0.08 17.77
C LEU A 184 11.91 0.90 19.02
N ALA A 185 12.92 1.05 19.87
CA ALA A 185 12.82 1.83 21.11
C ALA A 185 13.23 3.29 20.84
N ASN A 186 12.27 4.20 20.79
CA ASN A 186 12.48 5.64 20.65
C ASN A 186 12.54 6.30 22.04
N LEU A 187 13.76 6.54 22.54
CA LEU A 187 14.03 7.11 23.85
C LEU A 187 14.17 8.64 23.76
N LYS A 188 13.17 9.36 24.28
CA LYS A 188 13.15 10.82 24.31
C LYS A 188 14.11 11.40 25.36
N ASP A 189 14.77 12.50 25.04
CA ASP A 189 15.69 13.25 25.91
C ASP A 189 16.90 12.42 26.39
N VAL A 190 17.23 11.37 25.63
CA VAL A 190 18.37 10.48 25.87
C VAL A 190 19.37 10.69 24.75
N VAL A 191 20.57 11.15 25.09
CA VAL A 191 21.61 11.48 24.11
C VAL A 191 22.88 10.66 24.37
N LEU A 192 23.55 10.31 23.28
CA LEU A 192 24.87 9.68 23.25
C LEU A 192 25.85 10.61 22.50
N PRO A 193 26.49 11.56 23.21
CA PRO A 193 27.36 12.54 22.59
C PRO A 193 28.52 11.87 21.84
N ALA A 194 28.86 12.41 20.66
CA ALA A 194 29.94 11.90 19.82
C ALA A 194 31.28 11.78 20.53
N ALA A 195 31.55 12.76 21.39
CA ALA A 195 32.80 12.87 22.12
C ALA A 195 32.99 11.77 23.16
N ASP A 196 31.91 11.13 23.62
CA ASP A 196 31.96 10.17 24.72
C ASP A 196 32.29 8.74 24.23
N GLY A 197 32.11 8.46 22.93
CA GLY A 197 32.44 7.17 22.33
C GLY A 197 31.71 6.00 22.98
N GLU A 198 30.48 6.23 23.43
CA GLU A 198 29.66 5.25 24.12
C GLU A 198 29.01 4.27 23.13
N GLU A 199 28.98 2.99 23.51
CA GLU A 199 28.22 1.92 22.88
C GLU A 199 27.00 1.55 23.73
N VAL A 200 25.98 0.99 23.10
CA VAL A 200 24.74 0.60 23.77
C VAL A 200 24.58 -0.91 23.83
N SER A 201 24.34 -1.43 25.04
CA SER A 201 23.93 -2.80 25.30
C SER A 201 22.53 -2.84 25.92
N ALA A 202 21.92 -4.03 25.95
CA ALA A 202 20.59 -4.19 26.53
C ALA A 202 20.39 -5.52 27.28
N THR A 203 19.49 -5.53 28.26
CA THR A 203 18.99 -6.76 28.90
C THR A 203 17.52 -6.96 28.58
N ALA A 204 17.03 -8.20 28.65
CA ALA A 204 15.61 -8.53 28.57
C ALA A 204 15.15 -9.23 29.84
N THR A 205 14.08 -8.71 30.44
CA THR A 205 13.46 -9.27 31.65
C THR A 205 12.04 -9.71 31.37
N LYS A 206 11.74 -10.99 31.60
CA LYS A 206 10.37 -11.51 31.50
C LYS A 206 9.46 -10.80 32.52
N LEU A 207 8.27 -10.42 32.09
CA LEU A 207 7.21 -9.88 32.94
C LEU A 207 6.10 -10.92 33.07
N ASP A 208 5.45 -10.98 34.24
CA ASP A 208 4.21 -11.74 34.39
C ASP A 208 2.98 -10.93 33.95
N ILE A 209 1.79 -11.50 34.13
CA ILE A 209 0.50 -10.89 33.77
C ILE A 209 0.23 -9.56 34.49
N ASP A 210 0.84 -9.35 35.66
CA ASP A 210 0.71 -8.13 36.47
C ASP A 210 1.90 -7.17 36.22
N SER A 211 2.68 -7.41 35.16
CA SER A 211 3.90 -6.66 34.81
C SER A 211 5.00 -6.72 35.88
N ILE A 212 5.00 -7.74 36.74
CA ILE A 212 6.05 -7.95 37.74
C ILE A 212 7.28 -8.56 37.06
N PRO A 213 8.48 -7.97 37.24
CA PRO A 213 9.71 -8.51 36.67
C PRO A 213 10.13 -9.85 37.27
N LEU A 214 10.42 -10.82 36.40
CA LEU A 214 10.89 -12.17 36.71
C LEU A 214 12.36 -12.32 36.29
N SER A 215 12.68 -13.30 35.44
CA SER A 215 14.04 -13.62 35.01
C SER A 215 14.60 -12.58 34.04
N THR A 216 15.79 -12.06 34.34
CA THR A 216 16.58 -11.15 33.49
C THR A 216 17.72 -11.89 32.78
N SER A 217 17.98 -11.52 31.52
CA SER A 217 19.08 -12.04 30.72
C SER A 217 20.45 -11.49 31.14
N GLU A 218 21.50 -12.03 30.54
CA GLU A 218 22.78 -11.31 30.40
C GLU A 218 22.61 -10.02 29.58
N PHE A 219 23.61 -9.12 29.54
CA PHE A 219 23.60 -8.01 28.58
C PHE A 219 23.79 -8.51 27.15
N SER A 220 23.24 -7.83 26.16
CA SER A 220 23.49 -8.08 24.74
C SER A 220 24.95 -7.78 24.37
N ILE A 221 25.33 -8.16 23.15
CA ILE A 221 26.48 -7.52 22.50
C ILE A 221 26.13 -6.03 22.31
N SER A 222 27.10 -5.15 22.53
CA SER A 222 26.92 -3.71 22.37
C SER A 222 27.01 -3.31 20.90
N ILE A 223 26.34 -2.21 20.54
CA ILE A 223 26.47 -1.60 19.21
C ILE A 223 26.89 -0.13 19.34
N GLU A 224 27.66 0.34 18.36
CA GLU A 224 27.97 1.76 18.17
C GLU A 224 26.81 2.47 17.50
N ARG A 225 26.81 3.81 17.59
CA ARG A 225 25.84 4.64 16.88
C ARG A 225 26.20 4.76 15.41
N GLU A 226 25.19 4.84 14.56
CA GLU A 226 25.36 5.10 13.14
C GLU A 226 25.80 6.54 12.88
N THR A 227 26.51 6.73 11.77
CA THR A 227 27.02 8.04 11.33
C THR A 227 26.29 8.60 10.12
N ASP A 228 25.45 7.80 9.47
CA ASP A 228 24.64 8.24 8.35
C ASP A 228 23.57 9.24 8.82
N GLN A 229 23.48 10.36 8.11
CA GLN A 229 22.51 11.42 8.36
C GLN A 229 21.28 11.29 7.44
N GLY A 230 21.37 10.48 6.40
CA GLY A 230 20.32 10.29 5.41
C GLY A 230 20.14 11.45 4.44
N ASP A 231 19.04 11.37 3.72
CA ASP A 231 18.72 12.33 2.67
C ASP A 231 17.97 13.54 3.20
N HIS A 232 17.50 13.51 4.45
CA HIS A 232 16.72 14.58 5.08
C HIS A 232 15.41 14.94 4.34
N TYR A 233 14.80 13.97 3.65
CA TYR A 233 13.44 14.06 3.12
C TYR A 233 12.78 12.68 3.12
N ILE A 234 11.45 12.67 3.17
CA ILE A 234 10.64 11.48 2.88
C ILE A 234 9.62 11.89 1.83
N VAL A 235 9.50 11.09 0.77
CA VAL A 235 8.48 11.26 -0.25
C VAL A 235 7.26 10.45 0.14
N ASN A 236 6.09 11.07 0.15
CA ASN A 236 4.85 10.32 0.23
C ASN A 236 4.67 9.55 -1.06
N THR A 237 4.31 8.27 -0.93
CA THR A 237 4.06 7.42 -2.08
C THR A 237 2.69 6.79 -1.99
N THR A 238 2.18 6.36 -3.13
CA THR A 238 1.09 5.39 -3.17
C THR A 238 1.54 4.07 -2.51
N LEU A 239 0.60 3.15 -2.27
CA LEU A 239 0.94 1.81 -1.78
C LEU A 239 1.86 1.03 -2.74
N ALA A 240 1.86 1.40 -4.03
CA ALA A 240 2.74 0.86 -5.06
C ALA A 240 4.13 1.53 -5.10
N GLY A 241 4.39 2.51 -4.22
CA GLY A 241 5.68 3.19 -4.14
C GLY A 241 5.85 4.37 -5.11
N ILE A 242 4.78 4.81 -5.77
CA ILE A 242 4.84 5.91 -6.74
C ILE A 242 4.78 7.25 -6.01
N PRO A 243 5.69 8.20 -6.28
CA PRO A 243 5.69 9.52 -5.64
C PRO A 243 4.37 10.28 -5.83
N LEU A 244 3.86 10.86 -4.74
CA LEU A 244 2.75 11.80 -4.84
C LEU A 244 3.25 13.11 -5.48
N HIS A 245 2.52 13.64 -6.45
CA HIS A 245 2.97 14.80 -7.22
C HIS A 245 1.81 15.61 -7.80
N TRP A 246 2.02 16.91 -8.04
CA TRP A 246 1.13 17.68 -8.91
C TRP A 246 1.45 17.40 -10.36
N LYS A 247 0.40 17.27 -11.17
CA LYS A 247 0.54 17.11 -12.62
C LYS A 247 1.37 18.23 -13.22
N ASP A 248 2.43 17.86 -13.93
CA ASP A 248 3.39 18.78 -14.56
C ASP A 248 4.03 19.79 -13.58
N GLY A 249 3.93 19.56 -12.27
CA GLY A 249 4.37 20.54 -11.26
C GLY A 249 3.34 21.61 -10.91
N GLU A 250 2.17 21.58 -11.53
CA GLU A 250 1.19 22.66 -11.48
C GLU A 250 0.08 22.35 -10.46
N GLY A 251 -0.01 23.20 -9.44
CA GLY A 251 -1.11 23.19 -8.47
C GLY A 251 -1.79 24.57 -8.40
N ASP A 252 -3.01 24.61 -7.92
CA ASP A 252 -3.71 25.87 -7.63
C ASP A 252 -4.18 25.91 -6.18
N TYR A 253 -4.31 27.09 -5.59
CA TYR A 253 -4.77 27.21 -4.21
C TYR A 253 -5.66 28.44 -4.00
N GLN A 254 -6.51 28.37 -2.98
CA GLN A 254 -7.36 29.48 -2.56
C GLN A 254 -7.15 29.76 -1.08
N ILE A 255 -7.00 31.04 -0.74
CA ILE A 255 -6.92 31.47 0.66
C ILE A 255 -8.32 31.89 1.12
N ALA A 256 -8.83 31.20 2.14
CA ALA A 256 -10.18 31.42 2.62
C ALA A 256 -10.37 32.75 3.36
N SER A 257 -11.64 33.15 3.52
CA SER A 257 -12.01 34.38 4.22
C SER A 257 -11.61 34.38 5.69
N SER A 258 -11.59 33.20 6.33
CA SER A 258 -11.12 33.03 7.70
C SER A 258 -9.63 33.34 7.89
N VAL A 259 -8.81 33.15 6.86
CA VAL A 259 -7.37 33.49 6.87
C VAL A 259 -7.18 34.97 6.57
N THR A 260 -7.73 35.47 5.46
CA THR A 260 -7.61 36.88 5.04
C THR A 260 -8.16 37.88 6.07
N THR A 261 -9.21 37.52 6.81
CA THR A 261 -9.77 38.39 7.87
C THR A 261 -8.79 38.60 9.03
N LEU A 262 -7.87 37.66 9.24
CA LEU A 262 -6.83 37.75 10.25
C LEU A 262 -5.58 38.50 9.76
N GLY A 263 -5.46 38.72 8.44
CA GLY A 263 -4.29 39.35 7.81
C GLY A 263 -3.12 38.38 7.57
N TYR A 264 -3.40 37.09 7.55
CA TYR A 264 -2.41 36.01 7.37
C TYR A 264 -2.28 35.52 5.92
N ASP A 265 -2.97 36.18 4.99
CA ASP A 265 -2.95 35.83 3.57
C ASP A 265 -1.59 36.04 2.93
N ASP A 266 -0.89 37.13 3.26
CA ASP A 266 0.47 37.38 2.78
C ASP A 266 1.44 36.28 3.25
N ASP A 267 1.33 35.80 4.50
CA ASP A 267 2.18 34.71 5.04
C ASP A 267 1.97 33.37 4.32
N VAL A 268 0.71 33.03 4.03
CA VAL A 268 0.37 31.81 3.29
C VAL A 268 0.85 31.91 1.85
N GLU A 269 0.65 33.06 1.21
CA GLU A 269 1.13 33.30 -0.17
C GLU A 269 2.66 33.24 -0.25
N ASN A 270 3.38 33.83 0.71
CA ASN A 270 4.84 33.71 0.81
C ASN A 270 5.31 32.24 0.96
N GLY A 271 4.54 31.40 1.65
CA GLY A 271 4.81 29.97 1.74
C GLY A 271 4.73 29.27 0.37
N PHE A 272 3.70 29.58 -0.44
CA PHE A 272 3.57 29.03 -1.80
C PHE A 272 4.63 29.60 -2.75
N ASP A 273 4.98 30.87 -2.60
CA ASP A 273 6.06 31.51 -3.35
C ASP A 273 7.40 30.81 -3.09
N THR A 274 7.68 30.44 -1.83
CA THR A 274 8.90 29.74 -1.43
C THR A 274 9.08 28.42 -2.19
N TRP A 275 8.00 27.62 -2.34
CA TRP A 275 8.06 26.38 -3.13
C TRP A 275 8.03 26.63 -4.65
N SER A 276 7.38 27.70 -5.10
CA SER A 276 7.32 28.10 -6.52
C SER A 276 8.65 28.64 -7.06
N GLU A 277 9.65 28.86 -6.21
CA GLU A 277 11.02 29.15 -6.62
C GLU A 277 11.75 27.91 -7.19
N LEU A 278 11.23 26.69 -6.97
CA LEU A 278 11.74 25.47 -7.57
C LEU A 278 11.25 25.34 -9.02
N VAL A 279 12.14 24.96 -9.94
CA VAL A 279 11.82 24.89 -11.38
C VAL A 279 10.69 23.91 -11.70
N GLN A 280 10.50 22.91 -10.86
CA GLN A 280 9.51 21.84 -11.03
C GLN A 280 8.12 22.20 -10.52
N LEU A 281 7.97 23.28 -9.75
CA LEU A 281 6.70 23.61 -9.12
C LEU A 281 6.21 24.95 -9.62
N THR A 282 4.91 25.04 -9.87
CA THR A 282 4.24 26.31 -10.19
C THR A 282 2.88 26.31 -9.51
N TYR A 283 2.73 27.18 -8.51
CA TYR A 283 1.47 27.34 -7.82
C TYR A 283 0.74 28.59 -8.29
N THR A 284 -0.55 28.44 -8.57
CA THR A 284 -1.39 29.53 -9.08
C THR A 284 -2.49 29.88 -8.10
N HIS A 285 -2.71 31.19 -7.91
CA HIS A 285 -3.76 31.72 -7.05
C HIS A 285 -4.91 32.30 -7.91
N PRO A 286 -5.92 31.48 -8.29
CA PRO A 286 -7.06 31.95 -9.08
C PRO A 286 -7.97 32.91 -8.30
N LEU A 287 -8.70 33.78 -9.00
CA LEU A 287 -9.62 34.74 -8.39
C LEU A 287 -10.73 34.02 -7.58
N PRO A 288 -11.04 34.47 -6.35
CA PRO A 288 -11.89 33.76 -5.42
C PRO A 288 -13.32 33.65 -5.95
N ASN A 289 -13.79 32.42 -6.17
CA ASN A 289 -15.14 32.15 -6.66
C ASN A 289 -15.91 31.07 -5.87
N SER A 290 -15.36 30.54 -4.77
CA SER A 290 -16.00 29.46 -4.02
C SER A 290 -16.17 29.75 -2.52
N PRO A 291 -17.16 29.12 -1.86
CA PRO A 291 -17.33 29.22 -0.42
C PRO A 291 -16.20 28.49 0.32
N GLU A 292 -15.76 29.07 1.43
CA GLU A 292 -14.79 28.47 2.34
C GLU A 292 -15.24 27.08 2.81
N HIS A 293 -14.42 26.07 2.56
CA HIS A 293 -14.70 24.69 2.92
C HIS A 293 -13.41 23.97 3.34
N TRP A 294 -13.47 23.23 4.45
CA TRP A 294 -12.39 22.36 4.91
C TRP A 294 -12.72 20.92 4.52
N GLY A 295 -11.86 20.28 3.74
CA GLY A 295 -11.99 18.88 3.41
C GLY A 295 -13.23 18.59 2.57
N GLY A 296 -13.71 17.35 2.66
CA GLY A 296 -14.93 16.89 1.99
C GLY A 296 -14.64 15.88 0.90
N ASN A 297 -15.51 15.86 -0.11
CA ASN A 297 -15.29 15.11 -1.34
C ASN A 297 -14.39 15.95 -2.23
N PRO A 298 -13.49 15.33 -3.01
CA PRO A 298 -12.62 16.07 -3.90
C PRO A 298 -13.47 16.89 -4.86
N ASP A 299 -13.35 18.20 -4.76
CA ASP A 299 -14.08 19.17 -5.58
C ASP A 299 -13.12 19.95 -6.48
N GLY A 300 -11.82 19.68 -6.38
CA GLY A 300 -10.76 20.32 -7.14
C GLY A 300 -10.48 21.73 -6.64
N ILE A 301 -10.95 22.08 -5.44
CA ILE A 301 -10.71 23.37 -4.80
C ILE A 301 -9.78 23.15 -3.62
N ASN A 302 -8.53 23.52 -3.82
CA ASN A 302 -7.48 23.38 -2.83
C ASN A 302 -7.52 24.56 -1.84
N ASN A 303 -8.24 24.42 -0.73
CA ASN A 303 -8.49 25.52 0.21
C ASN A 303 -7.46 25.58 1.33
N VAL A 304 -7.04 26.80 1.67
CA VAL A 304 -6.35 27.11 2.92
C VAL A 304 -7.31 27.79 3.88
N VAL A 305 -7.60 27.15 5.01
CA VAL A 305 -8.64 27.58 5.96
C VAL A 305 -8.09 27.75 7.37
N TRP A 306 -8.78 28.57 8.17
CA TRP A 306 -8.47 28.79 9.58
C TRP A 306 -9.59 28.32 10.49
N ILE A 307 -9.30 27.37 11.39
CA ILE A 307 -10.28 26.85 12.34
C ILE A 307 -10.05 27.49 13.71
N PRO A 308 -10.93 28.39 14.18
CA PRO A 308 -10.60 29.35 15.24
C PRO A 308 -10.59 28.78 16.66
N THR A 309 -11.17 27.60 16.90
CA THR A 309 -11.28 27.04 18.26
C THR A 309 -10.86 25.58 18.30
N THR A 310 -10.29 25.16 19.44
CA THR A 310 -9.91 23.76 19.69
C THR A 310 -11.07 22.79 19.46
N GLY A 311 -12.29 23.15 19.90
CA GLY A 311 -13.46 22.28 19.79
C GLY A 311 -13.92 22.07 18.34
N ASP A 312 -13.86 23.13 17.53
CA ASP A 312 -14.16 23.02 16.10
C ASP A 312 -13.05 22.24 15.37
N TRP A 313 -11.78 22.46 15.75
CA TRP A 313 -10.62 21.76 15.21
C TRP A 313 -10.76 20.24 15.31
N GLU A 314 -10.99 19.72 16.53
CA GLU A 314 -11.16 18.27 16.75
C GLU A 314 -12.37 17.73 15.99
N SER A 315 -13.48 18.48 15.97
CA SER A 315 -14.72 18.03 15.33
C SER A 315 -14.63 17.99 13.80
N LEU A 316 -13.85 18.88 13.19
CA LEU A 316 -13.76 19.02 11.73
C LEU A 316 -12.60 18.21 11.14
N THR A 317 -11.45 18.18 11.80
CA THR A 317 -10.23 17.53 11.29
C THR A 317 -10.06 16.11 11.84
N GLY A 318 -10.56 15.84 13.04
CA GLY A 318 -10.24 14.63 13.80
C GLY A 318 -8.80 14.60 14.35
N ALA A 319 -8.02 15.67 14.14
CA ALA A 319 -6.64 15.76 14.61
C ALA A 319 -6.59 16.17 16.10
N PRO A 320 -5.56 15.72 16.85
CA PRO A 320 -5.34 16.16 18.23
C PRO A 320 -5.21 17.68 18.37
N THR A 321 -5.59 18.21 19.53
CA THR A 321 -5.58 19.66 19.84
C THR A 321 -4.20 20.31 19.83
N ASN A 322 -3.14 19.51 19.92
CA ASN A 322 -1.76 19.96 19.90
C ASN A 322 -1.12 19.96 18.50
N VAL A 323 -1.89 19.61 17.47
CA VAL A 323 -1.48 19.74 16.08
C VAL A 323 -1.74 21.17 15.61
N VAL A 324 -0.74 21.80 14.98
CA VAL A 324 -0.77 23.22 14.61
C VAL A 324 -1.42 23.48 13.25
N ALA A 325 -1.28 22.53 12.32
CA ALA A 325 -1.96 22.53 11.04
C ALA A 325 -2.04 21.09 10.49
N VAL A 326 -2.89 20.88 9.50
CA VAL A 326 -2.99 19.61 8.77
C VAL A 326 -3.17 19.86 7.28
N THR A 327 -2.50 19.04 6.48
CA THR A 327 -2.72 18.96 5.03
C THR A 327 -3.44 17.66 4.69
N ARG A 328 -4.57 17.77 4.02
CA ARG A 328 -5.37 16.63 3.57
C ARG A 328 -5.15 16.41 2.09
N VAL A 329 -4.35 15.40 1.74
CA VAL A 329 -4.04 15.06 0.35
C VAL A 329 -5.00 13.99 -0.19
N ARG A 330 -5.57 14.25 -1.37
CA ARG A 330 -6.21 13.26 -2.23
C ARG A 330 -5.39 13.09 -3.49
N TYR A 331 -5.18 11.83 -3.88
CA TYR A 331 -4.34 11.50 -5.02
C TYR A 331 -4.87 10.25 -5.73
N ASN A 332 -4.46 10.08 -6.97
CA ASN A 332 -4.68 8.86 -7.74
C ASN A 332 -3.64 7.80 -7.32
N ALA A 333 -4.12 6.64 -6.87
CA ALA A 333 -3.28 5.60 -6.29
C ALA A 333 -2.30 4.92 -7.27
N LEU A 334 -2.44 5.13 -8.58
CA LEU A 334 -1.64 4.40 -9.60
C LEU A 334 -0.68 5.26 -10.38
N ASN A 335 -0.82 6.58 -10.31
CA ASN A 335 0.21 7.48 -10.80
C ASN A 335 0.73 8.41 -9.70
N GLY A 336 0.08 8.51 -8.54
CA GLY A 336 0.47 9.44 -7.48
C GLY A 336 0.03 10.88 -7.74
N GLU A 337 -0.69 11.17 -8.81
CA GLU A 337 -1.14 12.53 -9.14
C GLU A 337 -2.13 13.04 -8.08
N MET A 338 -1.81 14.17 -7.46
CA MET A 338 -2.66 14.85 -6.50
C MET A 338 -3.83 15.52 -7.24
N VAL A 339 -5.04 15.33 -6.72
CA VAL A 339 -6.29 15.79 -7.36
C VAL A 339 -7.01 16.85 -6.54
N ASP A 340 -6.76 16.89 -5.23
CA ASP A 340 -7.45 17.75 -4.28
C ASP A 340 -6.66 17.76 -2.95
N VAL A 341 -6.25 18.94 -2.50
CA VAL A 341 -5.43 19.12 -1.31
C VAL A 341 -5.89 20.36 -0.54
N ASP A 342 -6.39 20.15 0.68
CA ASP A 342 -6.76 21.22 1.60
C ASP A 342 -5.76 21.37 2.74
N ILE A 343 -5.56 22.59 3.21
CA ILE A 343 -4.73 22.92 4.38
C ILE A 343 -5.59 23.60 5.44
N ALA A 344 -5.60 23.08 6.67
CA ALA A 344 -6.26 23.73 7.81
C ALA A 344 -5.26 24.11 8.88
N PHE A 345 -5.33 25.38 9.30
CA PHE A 345 -4.61 25.90 10.46
C PHE A 345 -5.46 25.79 11.73
N ASN A 346 -4.82 25.34 12.81
CA ASN A 346 -5.42 25.35 14.14
C ASN A 346 -5.25 26.73 14.76
N GLY A 347 -6.34 27.47 14.89
CA GLY A 347 -6.34 28.80 15.49
C GLY A 347 -6.14 28.85 17.00
N ASP A 348 -6.19 27.70 17.67
CA ASP A 348 -6.11 27.59 19.14
C ASP A 348 -5.32 26.34 19.60
N PRO A 349 -4.07 26.13 19.15
CA PRO A 349 -3.35 24.90 19.42
C PRO A 349 -2.88 24.83 20.88
N ILE A 350 -3.00 23.64 21.49
CA ILE A 350 -2.73 23.41 22.92
C ILE A 350 -1.36 22.74 23.12
N SER A 351 -0.55 23.31 24.01
CA SER A 351 0.73 22.72 24.39
C SER A 351 0.59 21.40 25.13
N LEU A 352 1.27 20.35 24.63
CA LEU A 352 1.42 19.06 25.32
C LEU A 352 2.15 19.14 26.66
N THR A 353 2.89 20.24 26.91
CA THR A 353 3.71 20.40 28.13
C THR A 353 3.01 21.24 29.20
N GLY A 354 1.74 21.59 29.00
CA GLY A 354 0.96 22.36 29.97
C GLY A 354 1.29 23.85 29.99
N LEU A 355 1.93 24.37 28.93
CA LEU A 355 2.22 25.81 28.76
C LEU A 355 0.98 26.64 28.35
N GLY A 356 -0.17 26.01 28.19
CA GLY A 356 -1.41 26.66 27.76
C GLY A 356 -1.59 26.58 26.25
N HIS A 357 -2.23 27.61 25.69
CA HIS A 357 -2.50 27.74 24.27
C HIS A 357 -1.36 28.52 23.60
N PHE A 358 -0.98 28.13 22.39
CA PHE A 358 -0.05 28.92 21.60
C PHE A 358 -0.80 30.00 20.82
N GLU A 359 -0.13 31.13 20.61
CA GLU A 359 -0.62 32.24 19.78
C GLU A 359 0.17 32.31 18.47
N TRP A 360 -0.38 33.03 17.49
CA TRP A 360 0.16 33.16 16.14
C TRP A 360 0.68 34.58 15.86
N ALA A 361 1.69 34.68 14.99
CA ALA A 361 2.30 35.92 14.51
C ALA A 361 2.58 35.87 12.99
N ASP A 362 2.61 37.05 12.37
CA ASP A 362 2.75 37.32 10.93
C ASP A 362 4.06 38.05 10.56
N ASP A 363 4.87 38.50 11.53
CA ASP A 363 6.02 39.38 11.25
C ASP A 363 7.37 38.92 11.82
N GLY A 364 7.43 37.73 12.43
CA GLY A 364 8.68 37.20 12.99
C GLY A 364 9.23 37.97 14.20
N THR A 365 8.56 39.03 14.68
CA THR A 365 9.09 39.89 15.75
C THR A 365 8.67 39.46 17.16
N GLU A 366 7.71 38.54 17.25
CA GLU A 366 7.15 38.01 18.50
C GLU A 366 7.74 36.61 18.82
N PRO A 367 8.74 36.52 19.72
CA PRO A 367 9.50 35.29 19.94
C PRO A 367 8.73 34.21 20.74
N ASP A 368 7.57 34.54 21.27
CA ASP A 368 6.71 33.65 22.05
C ASP A 368 5.51 33.09 21.26
N LYS A 369 5.44 33.38 19.96
CA LYS A 369 4.34 32.96 19.07
C LYS A 369 4.81 32.07 17.92
N LEU A 370 3.89 31.25 17.41
CA LEU A 370 4.10 30.45 16.21
C LEU A 370 4.03 31.36 14.97
N GLN A 371 4.92 31.14 14.01
CA GLN A 371 4.97 31.92 12.78
C GLN A 371 4.09 31.29 11.70
N VAL A 372 3.15 32.05 11.16
CA VAL A 372 2.20 31.54 10.15
C VAL A 372 2.93 31.05 8.91
N GLN A 373 3.83 31.87 8.34
CA GLN A 373 4.57 31.47 7.13
C GLN A 373 5.39 30.19 7.34
N ASN A 374 5.99 29.99 8.52
CA ASN A 374 6.78 28.79 8.80
C ASN A 374 5.90 27.54 8.72
N VAL A 375 4.74 27.56 9.40
CA VAL A 375 3.78 26.45 9.33
C VAL A 375 3.21 26.30 7.92
N ALA A 376 2.88 27.39 7.23
CA ALA A 376 2.40 27.34 5.85
C ALA A 376 3.43 26.66 4.93
N THR A 377 4.70 27.06 5.01
CA THR A 377 5.77 26.48 4.19
C THR A 377 5.92 24.98 4.44
N HIS A 378 5.79 24.53 5.69
CA HIS A 378 5.77 23.09 6.03
C HIS A 378 4.58 22.35 5.42
N GLU A 379 3.35 22.85 5.63
CA GLU A 379 2.13 22.24 5.08
C GLU A 379 2.16 22.19 3.54
N ILE A 380 2.75 23.20 2.91
CA ILE A 380 2.91 23.23 1.45
C ILE A 380 3.91 22.19 0.96
N GLY A 381 4.85 21.72 1.80
CA GLY A 381 5.67 20.56 1.44
C GLY A 381 4.87 19.26 1.40
N HIS A 382 3.87 19.07 2.27
CA HIS A 382 2.88 17.98 2.09
C HIS A 382 2.03 18.18 0.85
N TYR A 383 1.61 19.43 0.61
CA TYR A 383 0.93 19.83 -0.62
C TYR A 383 1.80 19.53 -1.85
N SER A 384 3.12 19.45 -1.72
CA SER A 384 4.07 19.12 -2.80
C SER A 384 4.41 17.64 -2.91
N GLY A 385 3.86 16.78 -2.03
CA GLY A 385 4.09 15.32 -2.05
C GLY A 385 5.12 14.80 -1.05
N LEU A 386 5.65 15.63 -0.14
CA LEU A 386 6.59 15.20 0.90
C LEU A 386 5.87 14.77 2.19
N ALA A 387 6.53 13.92 2.98
CA ALA A 387 6.07 13.48 4.29
C ALA A 387 6.87 14.14 5.42
N ASP A 388 6.33 14.03 6.63
CA ASP A 388 7.01 14.50 7.82
C ASP A 388 8.36 13.80 8.04
N LEU A 389 9.29 14.57 8.59
CA LEU A 389 10.55 14.10 9.15
C LEU A 389 10.58 14.27 10.66
N TYR A 390 11.24 13.33 11.33
CA TYR A 390 11.44 13.35 12.76
C TYR A 390 12.88 12.95 13.11
N ASN A 391 13.30 13.23 14.34
CA ASN A 391 14.61 12.85 14.85
C ASN A 391 14.49 11.68 15.83
N PRO A 392 15.57 10.93 16.09
CA PRO A 392 15.59 9.87 17.08
C PRO A 392 15.03 10.35 18.43
N GLY A 393 14.20 9.53 19.07
CA GLY A 393 13.47 9.87 20.30
C GLY A 393 12.12 10.57 20.11
N ASP A 394 11.78 10.98 18.88
CA ASP A 394 10.43 11.47 18.56
C ASP A 394 9.43 10.32 18.43
N PHE A 395 8.15 10.59 18.74
CA PHE A 395 7.11 9.55 18.77
C PHE A 395 6.87 8.91 17.39
N ASN A 396 6.80 9.72 16.34
CA ASN A 396 6.57 9.29 14.96
C ASN A 396 7.87 8.92 14.20
N TYR A 397 9.01 8.87 14.90
CA TYR A 397 10.28 8.56 14.28
C TYR A 397 10.35 7.10 13.78
N THR A 398 10.87 6.93 12.56
CA THR A 398 11.23 5.63 11.99
C THR A 398 12.70 5.65 11.57
N LEU A 399 13.34 4.47 11.50
CA LEU A 399 14.76 4.38 11.14
C LEU A 399 15.08 4.91 9.74
N ARG A 400 14.09 4.99 8.84
CA ARG A 400 14.28 5.54 7.49
C ARG A 400 14.56 7.05 7.50
N MET A 401 14.30 7.73 8.62
CA MET A 401 14.54 9.16 8.77
C MET A 401 15.97 9.48 9.18
N ASN A 402 16.78 8.50 9.65
CA ASN A 402 18.14 8.73 10.15
C ASN A 402 18.20 9.83 11.24
N ASN A 403 19.09 10.81 11.20
CA ASN A 403 19.23 11.81 12.28
C ASN A 403 19.58 13.21 11.75
N TYR A 404 19.49 14.23 12.61
CA TYR A 404 19.75 15.64 12.28
C TYR A 404 18.75 16.29 11.30
N ASN A 405 17.48 15.90 11.36
CA ASN A 405 16.42 16.41 10.48
C ASN A 405 15.82 17.76 10.89
N GLN A 406 16.18 18.32 12.06
CA GLN A 406 15.52 19.47 12.67
C GLN A 406 15.58 20.76 11.84
N GLU A 407 16.58 20.87 10.96
CA GLU A 407 16.74 22.03 10.08
C GLU A 407 15.88 21.93 8.82
N ALA A 408 15.42 20.73 8.43
CA ALA A 408 14.59 20.53 7.24
C ALA A 408 13.23 21.22 7.41
N THR A 409 12.70 21.79 6.32
CA THR A 409 11.38 22.41 6.32
C THR A 409 10.30 21.38 6.66
N MET A 410 10.45 20.14 6.18
CA MET A 410 9.56 19.02 6.52
C MET A 410 9.74 18.40 7.91
N TYR A 411 10.53 19.00 8.82
CA TYR A 411 10.57 18.53 10.21
C TYR A 411 9.24 18.79 10.90
N GLY A 412 8.54 17.72 11.35
CA GLY A 412 7.17 17.77 11.88
C GLY A 412 7.03 18.41 13.28
N ARG A 413 7.98 19.26 13.68
CA ARG A 413 7.93 20.06 14.90
C ARG A 413 8.39 21.48 14.64
N ILE A 414 7.74 22.40 15.35
CA ILE A 414 8.01 23.83 15.34
C ILE A 414 8.20 24.34 16.77
N ASP A 415 9.19 25.20 16.98
CA ASP A 415 9.36 25.97 18.21
C ASP A 415 8.72 27.36 18.08
N VAL A 416 8.30 27.96 19.21
CA VAL A 416 7.83 29.35 19.23
C VAL A 416 8.95 30.32 18.86
N GLY A 417 8.63 31.34 18.08
CA GLY A 417 9.60 32.30 17.54
C GLY A 417 10.49 31.75 16.41
N GLU A 418 10.25 30.52 15.95
CA GLU A 418 11.01 29.91 14.87
C GLU A 418 10.69 30.56 13.50
N THR A 419 11.71 31.12 12.85
CA THR A 419 11.59 31.82 11.55
C THR A 419 12.47 31.23 10.44
N TYR A 420 13.38 30.29 10.74
CA TYR A 420 14.36 29.82 9.76
C TYR A 420 13.82 28.81 8.72
N LYS A 421 12.67 28.19 8.98
CA LYS A 421 11.95 27.29 8.03
C LYS A 421 10.91 28.02 7.18
N GLN A 422 10.98 29.35 7.13
CA GLN A 422 10.25 30.15 6.13
C GLN A 422 10.86 30.01 4.72
N GLU A 423 12.07 29.48 4.62
CA GLU A 423 12.77 29.14 3.37
C GLU A 423 12.93 27.61 3.29
N LEU A 424 13.23 27.07 2.10
CA LEU A 424 13.61 25.66 1.95
C LEU A 424 15.04 25.45 2.43
N HIS A 425 15.27 24.39 3.20
CA HIS A 425 16.61 24.02 3.63
C HIS A 425 17.23 23.01 2.65
N PRO A 426 18.54 23.12 2.32
CA PRO A 426 19.42 24.24 2.58
C PRO A 426 19.03 25.48 1.74
N PRO A 427 19.27 26.72 2.24
CA PRO A 427 18.97 27.93 1.48
C PRO A 427 19.73 27.94 0.15
N TYR A 428 19.02 27.98 -0.98
CA TYR A 428 19.63 27.95 -2.30
C TYR A 428 19.83 29.36 -2.87
N SER A 429 21.03 29.62 -3.39
CA SER A 429 21.35 30.85 -4.15
C SER A 429 22.13 30.58 -5.44
N VAL A 430 22.11 29.34 -5.92
CA VAL A 430 22.93 28.88 -7.06
C VAL A 430 22.09 28.32 -8.19
N SER A 431 22.57 28.55 -9.41
CA SER A 431 21.94 28.29 -10.70
C SER A 431 21.76 26.81 -11.08
N ASN A 432 21.74 25.87 -10.12
CA ASN A 432 21.60 24.44 -10.41
C ASN A 432 20.83 23.66 -9.32
N GLN A 433 19.59 24.07 -9.04
CA GLN A 433 18.68 23.41 -8.07
C GLN A 433 18.54 21.89 -8.31
N LEU A 434 18.62 21.45 -9.58
CA LEU A 434 18.56 20.04 -9.97
C LEU A 434 19.74 19.18 -9.46
N GLU A 435 20.83 19.78 -8.98
CA GLU A 435 21.97 19.05 -8.40
C GLU A 435 21.86 18.85 -6.87
N ILE A 436 20.83 19.40 -6.23
CA ILE A 436 20.60 19.24 -4.80
C ILE A 436 19.86 17.93 -4.57
N THR A 437 20.49 16.97 -3.90
CA THR A 437 19.93 15.61 -3.69
C THR A 437 19.51 15.35 -2.25
N GLN A 438 19.59 16.34 -1.36
CA GLN A 438 19.23 16.23 0.05
C GLN A 438 18.21 17.30 0.42
N TYR A 439 17.55 17.09 1.55
CA TYR A 439 16.50 17.94 2.10
C TYR A 439 15.31 18.10 1.15
N ASP A 440 14.52 19.13 1.40
CA ASP A 440 13.23 19.38 0.76
C ASP A 440 13.35 19.46 -0.77
N VAL A 441 14.38 20.16 -1.26
CA VAL A 441 14.69 20.26 -2.71
C VAL A 441 15.06 18.91 -3.31
N GLY A 442 15.85 18.11 -2.60
CA GLY A 442 16.19 16.74 -3.00
C GLY A 442 14.94 15.86 -3.12
N GLY A 443 13.98 16.04 -2.22
CA GLY A 443 12.68 15.35 -2.27
C GLY A 443 11.85 15.71 -3.51
N ILE A 444 11.78 17.00 -3.87
CA ILE A 444 11.07 17.44 -5.09
C ILE A 444 11.79 16.96 -6.35
N ASN A 445 13.11 17.07 -6.41
CA ASN A 445 13.91 16.52 -7.50
C ASN A 445 13.63 15.02 -7.66
N TYR A 446 13.66 14.27 -6.55
CA TYR A 446 13.33 12.85 -6.53
C TYR A 446 11.92 12.57 -7.07
N ILE A 447 10.90 13.34 -6.65
CA ILE A 447 9.53 13.13 -7.13
C ILE A 447 9.49 13.21 -8.65
N TYR A 448 9.94 14.34 -9.23
CA TYR A 448 9.77 14.62 -10.66
C TYR A 448 10.75 13.89 -11.56
N ASP A 449 11.92 13.47 -11.06
CA ASP A 449 12.85 12.61 -11.80
C ASP A 449 12.36 11.15 -11.92
N ASN A 450 11.31 10.77 -11.18
CA ASN A 450 10.82 9.39 -11.07
C ASN A 450 9.35 9.21 -11.52
N LEU A 451 8.82 10.11 -12.35
CA LEU A 451 7.49 9.99 -12.95
C LEU A 451 7.58 9.45 -14.39
N ASP A 452 7.17 8.19 -14.61
CA ASP A 452 7.00 7.61 -15.95
C ASP A 452 5.56 7.89 -16.45
N PHE A 453 5.36 8.91 -17.31
CA PHE A 453 4.01 9.26 -17.78
C PHE A 453 3.48 8.29 -18.86
N VAL A 454 2.32 7.67 -18.62
CA VAL A 454 1.53 6.94 -19.65
C VAL A 454 0.33 7.80 -20.06
N TYR A 455 0.32 8.27 -21.31
CA TYR A 455 -0.77 9.07 -21.90
C TYR A 455 -1.61 8.26 -22.89
N TYR A 456 -2.83 8.71 -23.15
CA TYR A 456 -3.79 8.04 -24.04
C TYR A 456 -4.15 8.89 -25.26
N ASP A 457 -4.12 8.27 -26.43
CA ASP A 457 -4.83 8.75 -27.60
C ASP A 457 -6.20 8.06 -27.62
N ILE A 458 -7.29 8.83 -27.51
CA ILE A 458 -8.66 8.33 -27.36
C ILE A 458 -9.50 8.74 -28.58
N VAL A 459 -10.23 7.80 -29.15
CA VAL A 459 -11.24 8.07 -30.19
C VAL A 459 -12.61 7.62 -29.71
N LEU A 460 -13.57 8.55 -29.69
CA LEU A 460 -14.96 8.26 -29.39
C LEU A 460 -15.71 7.93 -30.67
N VAL A 461 -16.39 6.80 -30.73
CA VAL A 461 -17.16 6.41 -31.91
C VAL A 461 -18.64 6.45 -31.55
N PHE A 462 -19.38 7.36 -32.19
CA PHE A 462 -20.81 7.52 -31.99
C PHE A 462 -21.60 6.74 -33.03
N ASP A 463 -22.51 5.87 -32.58
CA ASP A 463 -23.54 5.28 -33.43
C ASP A 463 -24.66 6.28 -33.67
N GLY A 464 -24.90 6.57 -34.95
CA GLY A 464 -25.96 7.48 -35.38
C GLY A 464 -27.19 6.76 -35.93
N SER A 465 -27.25 5.43 -35.85
CA SER A 465 -28.36 4.63 -36.37
C SER A 465 -29.65 4.91 -35.59
N THR A 466 -30.79 4.81 -36.28
CA THR A 466 -32.11 5.06 -35.69
C THR A 466 -32.42 4.16 -34.50
N ASN A 467 -31.87 2.93 -34.48
CA ASN A 467 -32.08 1.99 -33.38
C ASN A 467 -31.37 2.42 -32.10
N PHE A 468 -30.21 3.08 -32.22
CA PHE A 468 -29.49 3.62 -31.06
C PHE A 468 -30.01 5.00 -30.65
N THR A 469 -30.32 5.88 -31.61
CA THR A 469 -30.60 7.30 -31.34
C THR A 469 -32.05 7.61 -31.00
N SER A 470 -33.01 6.73 -31.37
CA SER A 470 -34.44 6.98 -31.18
C SER A 470 -34.82 6.99 -29.70
N SER A 471 -35.61 7.99 -29.29
CA SER A 471 -36.19 8.06 -27.93
C SER A 471 -37.18 6.93 -27.63
N ASP A 472 -37.67 6.25 -28.68
CA ASP A 472 -38.63 5.16 -28.58
C ASP A 472 -37.94 3.78 -28.49
N VAL A 473 -36.61 3.74 -28.63
CA VAL A 473 -35.78 2.53 -28.54
C VAL A 473 -34.78 2.70 -27.39
N LEU A 474 -33.52 3.07 -27.65
CA LEU A 474 -32.51 3.23 -26.60
C LEU A 474 -32.29 4.67 -26.15
N ASN A 475 -32.54 5.68 -26.98
CA ASN A 475 -32.14 7.07 -26.71
C ASN A 475 -30.64 7.25 -26.37
N GLY A 476 -29.77 6.44 -26.96
CA GLY A 476 -28.36 6.29 -26.60
C GLY A 476 -27.46 7.50 -26.88
N PHE A 477 -27.83 8.34 -27.85
CA PHE A 477 -26.96 9.42 -28.32
C PHE A 477 -26.76 10.53 -27.30
N ILE A 478 -27.82 10.97 -26.60
CA ILE A 478 -27.71 12.07 -25.62
C ILE A 478 -26.85 11.64 -24.42
N PRO A 479 -27.08 10.47 -23.80
CA PRO A 479 -26.20 9.97 -22.74
C PRO A 479 -24.75 9.76 -23.19
N SER A 480 -24.52 9.25 -24.40
CA SER A 480 -23.17 9.12 -24.99
C SER A 480 -22.46 10.47 -25.09
N LYS A 481 -23.18 11.50 -25.58
CA LYS A 481 -22.66 12.87 -25.66
C LYS A 481 -22.33 13.44 -24.28
N ASN A 482 -23.17 13.18 -23.29
CA ASN A 482 -22.92 13.63 -21.92
C ASN A 482 -21.69 12.94 -21.30
N GLY A 483 -21.56 11.63 -21.47
CA GLY A 483 -20.39 10.87 -21.03
C GLY A 483 -19.10 11.33 -21.70
N ALA A 484 -19.15 11.62 -23.00
CA ALA A 484 -18.02 12.19 -23.74
C ALA A 484 -17.62 13.59 -23.24
N ILE A 485 -18.58 14.47 -22.98
CA ILE A 485 -18.33 15.81 -22.41
C ILE A 485 -17.66 15.67 -21.04
N GLU A 486 -18.19 14.80 -20.18
CA GLU A 486 -17.63 14.53 -18.86
C GLU A 486 -16.21 13.97 -18.96
N LEU A 487 -15.95 13.03 -19.87
CA LEU A 487 -14.61 12.51 -20.12
C LEU A 487 -13.63 13.61 -20.52
N VAL A 488 -14.00 14.47 -21.48
CA VAL A 488 -13.12 15.56 -21.93
C VAL A 488 -12.76 16.52 -20.80
N THR A 489 -13.66 16.75 -19.83
CA THR A 489 -13.34 17.57 -18.65
C THR A 489 -12.30 16.94 -17.71
N LYS A 490 -12.02 15.65 -17.87
CA LYS A 490 -11.10 14.86 -17.02
C LYS A 490 -9.77 14.52 -17.69
N LEU A 491 -9.59 14.83 -18.98
CA LEU A 491 -8.38 14.48 -19.73
C LEU A 491 -7.17 15.31 -19.29
N ARG A 492 -5.98 14.70 -19.35
CA ARG A 492 -4.72 15.35 -18.95
C ARG A 492 -4.05 16.00 -20.17
N ILE A 493 -3.17 16.96 -19.91
CA ILE A 493 -2.31 17.54 -20.95
C ILE A 493 -1.34 16.43 -21.37
N GLY A 494 -1.30 16.10 -22.66
CA GLY A 494 -0.61 14.92 -23.17
C GLY A 494 -1.55 13.79 -23.60
N ASP A 495 -2.73 13.67 -22.99
CA ASP A 495 -3.83 12.87 -23.53
C ASP A 495 -4.42 13.61 -24.73
N LYS A 496 -4.86 12.87 -25.75
CA LYS A 496 -5.44 13.45 -26.96
C LYS A 496 -6.76 12.79 -27.25
N ILE A 497 -7.72 13.56 -27.75
CA ILE A 497 -9.04 13.04 -28.05
C ILE A 497 -9.56 13.48 -29.41
N GLY A 498 -10.23 12.56 -30.10
CA GLY A 498 -11.00 12.78 -31.31
C GLY A 498 -12.30 11.99 -31.29
N TRP A 499 -13.13 12.16 -32.32
CA TRP A 499 -14.34 11.34 -32.46
C TRP A 499 -14.76 11.14 -33.91
N VAL A 500 -15.47 10.04 -34.13
CA VAL A 500 -16.15 9.71 -35.39
C VAL A 500 -17.65 9.68 -35.13
N ASN A 501 -18.39 10.55 -35.81
CA ASN A 501 -19.87 10.57 -35.82
C ASN A 501 -20.35 10.60 -37.28
N GLY A 502 -20.29 9.44 -37.92
CA GLY A 502 -20.59 9.23 -39.32
C GLY A 502 -19.59 10.00 -40.19
N SER A 503 -20.09 10.82 -41.11
CA SER A 503 -19.25 11.70 -41.93
C SER A 503 -18.63 12.90 -41.17
N ASN A 504 -18.98 13.11 -39.89
CA ASN A 504 -18.38 14.15 -39.05
C ASN A 504 -17.24 13.54 -38.24
N ILE A 505 -16.01 13.85 -38.65
CA ILE A 505 -14.78 13.35 -38.04
C ILE A 505 -14.05 14.54 -37.43
N GLU A 506 -13.76 14.45 -36.14
CA GLU A 506 -12.92 15.39 -35.42
C GLU A 506 -11.57 14.71 -35.12
N PRO A 507 -10.44 15.22 -35.64
CA PRO A 507 -9.14 14.58 -35.49
C PRO A 507 -8.66 14.54 -34.02
N ILE A 508 -7.80 13.58 -33.71
CA ILE A 508 -7.14 13.47 -32.40
C ILE A 508 -6.29 14.72 -32.15
N GLY A 509 -6.54 15.41 -31.03
CA GLY A 509 -5.77 16.58 -30.56
C GLY A 509 -5.99 16.82 -29.07
N GLY A 510 -5.02 17.45 -28.39
CA GLY A 510 -4.96 17.46 -26.92
C GLY A 510 -4.68 18.82 -26.23
N ASP A 511 -4.51 19.91 -26.98
CA ASP A 511 -4.03 21.16 -26.36
C ASP A 511 -5.16 22.21 -26.14
N ASP A 512 -6.36 21.97 -26.66
CA ASP A 512 -7.53 22.88 -26.53
C ASP A 512 -8.82 22.11 -26.22
N PHE A 513 -8.94 21.61 -25.00
CA PHE A 513 -10.14 20.90 -24.53
C PHE A 513 -11.39 21.78 -24.51
N ASN A 514 -11.25 23.10 -24.34
CA ASN A 514 -12.38 24.04 -24.40
C ASN A 514 -13.01 24.08 -25.79
N GLN A 515 -12.18 24.04 -26.84
CA GLN A 515 -12.67 23.87 -28.21
C GLN A 515 -13.35 22.51 -28.40
N LYS A 516 -12.76 21.43 -27.90
CA LYS A 516 -13.38 20.07 -27.97
C LYS A 516 -14.74 20.02 -27.28
N LEU A 517 -14.88 20.59 -26.08
CA LEU A 517 -16.16 20.70 -25.36
C LEU A 517 -17.19 21.51 -26.14
N SER A 518 -16.77 22.64 -26.73
CA SER A 518 -17.64 23.48 -27.55
C SER A 518 -18.17 22.72 -28.77
N LEU A 519 -17.32 21.95 -29.44
CA LEU A 519 -17.70 21.12 -30.59
C LEU A 519 -18.60 19.95 -30.18
N LEU A 520 -18.28 19.23 -29.10
CA LEU A 520 -19.10 18.14 -28.56
C LEU A 520 -20.50 18.64 -28.18
N SER A 521 -20.61 19.82 -27.56
CA SER A 521 -21.91 20.38 -27.15
C SER A 521 -22.90 20.55 -28.31
N LEU A 522 -22.39 20.79 -29.52
CA LEU A 522 -23.15 20.98 -30.76
C LEU A 522 -23.31 19.69 -31.58
N LEU A 523 -22.82 18.56 -31.10
CA LEU A 523 -22.87 17.29 -31.81
C LEU A 523 -24.32 16.75 -31.84
N GLU A 524 -24.78 16.39 -33.04
CA GLU A 524 -26.10 15.82 -33.33
C GLU A 524 -25.96 14.44 -33.99
N PRO A 525 -26.97 13.54 -33.89
CA PRO A 525 -26.90 12.21 -34.50
C PRO A 525 -26.64 12.25 -36.00
N ASN A 526 -25.74 11.38 -36.50
CA ASN A 526 -25.44 11.25 -37.93
C ASN A 526 -25.59 9.80 -38.41
N GLU A 527 -26.67 9.53 -39.15
CA GLU A 527 -27.01 8.20 -39.70
C GLU A 527 -26.09 7.72 -40.84
N THR A 528 -25.10 8.52 -41.27
CA THR A 528 -24.23 8.16 -42.41
C THR A 528 -23.14 7.18 -42.00
N GLY A 529 -23.06 6.02 -42.67
CA GLY A 529 -22.00 5.04 -42.51
C GLY A 529 -22.30 4.00 -41.41
N ASN A 530 -21.84 2.78 -41.64
CA ASN A 530 -22.02 1.64 -40.74
C ASN A 530 -20.96 1.62 -39.61
N LEU A 531 -21.07 0.71 -38.66
CA LEU A 531 -20.19 0.65 -37.49
C LEU A 531 -18.77 0.24 -37.84
N ASP A 532 -18.61 -0.70 -38.78
CA ASP A 532 -17.32 -1.14 -39.33
C ASP A 532 -16.54 0.04 -39.96
N GLU A 533 -17.20 0.83 -40.83
CA GLU A 533 -16.64 2.03 -41.45
C GLU A 533 -16.21 3.07 -40.41
N ARG A 534 -16.97 3.21 -39.30
CA ARG A 534 -16.65 4.16 -38.23
C ARG A 534 -15.45 3.71 -37.39
N ILE A 535 -15.34 2.42 -37.10
CA ILE A 535 -14.20 1.85 -36.39
C ILE A 535 -12.95 1.96 -37.26
N ALA A 536 -13.04 1.59 -38.54
CA ALA A 536 -11.91 1.71 -39.48
C ALA A 536 -11.44 3.15 -39.67
N GLU A 537 -12.34 4.14 -39.62
CA GLU A 537 -11.95 5.56 -39.62
C GLU A 537 -11.29 5.97 -38.29
N ALA A 538 -11.80 5.49 -37.15
CA ALA A 538 -11.20 5.74 -35.84
C ALA A 538 -9.77 5.18 -35.74
N GLU A 539 -9.52 3.98 -36.27
CA GLU A 539 -8.18 3.39 -36.31
C GLU A 539 -7.19 4.25 -37.11
N GLN A 540 -7.64 4.80 -38.25
CA GLN A 540 -6.82 5.67 -39.10
C GLN A 540 -6.47 7.00 -38.45
N MET A 541 -7.20 7.42 -37.40
CA MET A 541 -6.92 8.65 -36.67
C MET A 541 -5.68 8.52 -35.77
N PHE A 542 -5.29 7.31 -35.37
CA PHE A 542 -4.12 7.11 -34.52
C PHE A 542 -2.81 7.36 -35.26
N SER A 543 -1.94 8.17 -34.66
CA SER A 543 -0.62 8.45 -35.21
C SER A 543 0.34 7.28 -34.97
N THR A 544 1.02 6.81 -36.02
CA THR A 544 2.08 5.79 -35.92
C THR A 544 3.35 6.30 -35.22
N THR A 545 3.44 7.60 -34.92
CA THR A 545 4.57 8.21 -34.20
C THR A 545 4.26 8.55 -32.75
N SER A 546 3.00 8.40 -32.31
CA SER A 546 2.60 8.63 -30.92
C SER A 546 3.09 7.47 -30.04
N THR A 547 3.63 7.79 -28.87
CA THR A 547 3.98 6.79 -27.83
C THR A 547 2.83 6.54 -26.85
N ASN A 548 1.72 7.28 -27.02
CA ASN A 548 0.52 7.14 -26.19
C ASN A 548 -0.16 5.79 -26.45
N LYS A 549 -0.82 5.24 -25.42
CA LYS A 549 -1.68 4.06 -25.55
C LYS A 549 -2.93 4.43 -26.35
N LYS A 550 -3.40 3.56 -27.25
CA LYS A 550 -4.50 3.86 -28.17
C LYS A 550 -5.80 3.21 -27.68
N VAL A 551 -6.85 4.00 -27.60
CA VAL A 551 -8.14 3.55 -27.05
C VAL A 551 -9.30 4.03 -27.92
N ILE A 552 -10.25 3.13 -28.18
CA ILE A 552 -11.55 3.47 -28.76
C ILE A 552 -12.64 3.24 -27.70
N ILE A 553 -13.53 4.21 -27.52
CA ILE A 553 -14.76 4.05 -26.74
C ILE A 553 -15.93 4.03 -27.72
N LEU A 554 -16.62 2.89 -27.79
CA LEU A 554 -17.66 2.62 -28.78
C LEU A 554 -19.06 2.82 -28.20
N PHE A 555 -19.69 3.94 -28.55
CA PHE A 555 -21.07 4.26 -28.19
C PHE A 555 -22.05 3.67 -29.20
N SER A 556 -22.32 2.38 -29.09
CA SER A 556 -23.27 1.66 -29.95
C SER A 556 -23.99 0.56 -29.17
N ALA A 557 -25.09 0.06 -29.73
CA ALA A 557 -25.76 -1.16 -29.28
C ALA A 557 -25.51 -2.36 -30.21
N GLY A 558 -24.56 -2.24 -31.15
CA GLY A 558 -24.27 -3.26 -32.17
C GLY A 558 -25.19 -3.16 -33.41
N GLU A 559 -24.65 -3.53 -34.57
CA GLU A 559 -25.44 -3.60 -35.82
C GLU A 559 -26.20 -4.92 -35.92
N ILE A 560 -27.52 -4.84 -36.07
CA ILE A 560 -28.39 -6.03 -36.08
C ILE A 560 -28.98 -6.23 -37.49
N SER A 561 -28.56 -7.33 -38.13
CA SER A 561 -29.12 -7.98 -39.33
C SER A 561 -28.75 -7.43 -40.73
N PRO A 562 -28.58 -8.30 -41.77
CA PRO A 562 -28.56 -9.77 -41.73
C PRO A 562 -27.17 -10.39 -41.60
N VAL A 563 -26.10 -9.60 -41.64
CA VAL A 563 -24.73 -10.03 -41.33
C VAL A 563 -24.02 -8.82 -40.72
N SER A 564 -23.38 -8.97 -39.56
CA SER A 564 -22.52 -7.92 -39.02
C SER A 564 -21.29 -7.78 -39.91
N LEU A 565 -21.00 -6.57 -40.40
CA LEU A 565 -19.81 -6.32 -41.22
C LEU A 565 -18.53 -6.35 -40.39
N ILE A 566 -18.65 -6.08 -39.08
CA ILE A 566 -17.55 -6.11 -38.11
C ILE A 566 -16.88 -7.49 -38.07
N THR A 567 -17.62 -8.58 -38.23
CA THR A 567 -17.06 -9.94 -38.17
C THR A 567 -16.55 -10.46 -39.52
N GLN A 568 -16.81 -9.76 -40.63
CA GLN A 568 -16.39 -10.18 -41.98
C GLN A 568 -15.24 -9.37 -42.56
N ASP A 569 -15.21 -8.05 -42.34
CA ASP A 569 -14.33 -7.13 -43.08
C ASP A 569 -13.34 -6.32 -42.20
N LEU A 570 -13.51 -6.33 -40.86
CA LEU A 570 -12.67 -5.57 -39.95
C LEU A 570 -11.35 -6.30 -39.63
N VAL A 571 -10.22 -5.64 -39.84
CA VAL A 571 -8.87 -6.10 -39.42
C VAL A 571 -8.38 -5.17 -38.32
N LEU A 572 -8.38 -5.67 -37.09
CA LEU A 572 -8.07 -4.87 -35.90
C LEU A 572 -6.55 -4.77 -35.66
N ASP A 573 -6.06 -3.56 -35.33
CA ASP A 573 -4.68 -3.36 -34.85
C ASP A 573 -4.60 -3.80 -33.37
N GLU A 574 -3.81 -4.84 -33.09
CA GLU A 574 -3.59 -5.43 -31.75
C GLU A 574 -3.09 -4.40 -30.70
N SER A 575 -2.62 -3.21 -31.12
CA SER A 575 -2.23 -2.13 -30.20
C SER A 575 -3.38 -1.20 -29.77
N ILE A 576 -4.59 -1.38 -30.30
CA ILE A 576 -5.76 -0.55 -30.03
C ILE A 576 -6.75 -1.34 -29.17
N LYS A 577 -7.08 -0.78 -28.00
CA LYS A 577 -8.11 -1.35 -27.12
C LYS A 577 -9.48 -0.75 -27.39
N ILE A 578 -10.50 -1.58 -27.59
CA ILE A 578 -11.87 -1.12 -27.86
C ILE A 578 -12.78 -1.44 -26.68
N TYR A 579 -13.33 -0.39 -26.07
CA TYR A 579 -14.28 -0.49 -24.98
C TYR A 579 -15.70 -0.42 -25.54
N THR A 580 -16.50 -1.45 -25.26
CA THR A 580 -17.82 -1.65 -25.87
C THR A 580 -18.93 -1.70 -24.82
N MET A 581 -20.16 -1.50 -25.28
CA MET A 581 -21.36 -1.42 -24.44
C MET A 581 -22.43 -2.35 -25.01
N GLY A 582 -23.13 -3.10 -24.15
CA GLY A 582 -24.25 -3.95 -24.54
C GLY A 582 -25.49 -3.67 -23.71
N PHE A 583 -26.66 -3.66 -24.34
CA PHE A 583 -27.92 -3.32 -23.65
C PHE A 583 -28.79 -4.56 -23.48
N THR A 584 -29.32 -4.79 -22.28
CA THR A 584 -30.14 -5.97 -21.92
C THR A 584 -31.40 -6.13 -22.77
N GLU A 585 -31.87 -5.06 -23.42
CA GLU A 585 -33.01 -5.09 -24.33
C GLU A 585 -32.65 -5.60 -25.75
N ILE A 586 -31.35 -5.80 -26.05
CA ILE A 586 -30.82 -6.09 -27.39
C ILE A 586 -29.77 -7.22 -27.36
N ASN A 587 -30.23 -8.47 -27.20
CA ASN A 587 -29.36 -9.65 -27.08
C ASN A 587 -28.35 -9.83 -28.24
N GLU A 588 -28.79 -9.68 -29.49
CA GLU A 588 -27.92 -9.85 -30.67
C GLU A 588 -26.79 -8.80 -30.73
N GLY A 589 -27.03 -7.63 -30.15
CA GLY A 589 -26.05 -6.55 -30.02
C GLY A 589 -25.04 -6.80 -28.92
N GLN A 590 -25.47 -7.37 -27.79
CA GLN A 590 -24.59 -7.76 -26.68
C GLN A 590 -23.54 -8.78 -27.13
N ASP A 591 -23.96 -9.82 -27.86
CA ASP A 591 -23.07 -10.88 -28.37
C ASP A 591 -21.96 -10.32 -29.28
N LEU A 592 -22.30 -9.36 -30.14
CA LEU A 592 -21.34 -8.74 -31.05
C LEU A 592 -20.35 -7.82 -30.31
N MET A 593 -20.85 -7.06 -29.34
CA MET A 593 -20.08 -6.06 -28.61
C MET A 593 -19.13 -6.69 -27.59
N SER A 594 -19.53 -7.77 -26.92
CA SER A 594 -18.66 -8.53 -26.01
C SER A 594 -17.52 -9.21 -26.78
N TRP A 595 -17.83 -9.80 -27.94
CA TRP A 595 -16.80 -10.36 -28.83
C TRP A 595 -15.78 -9.29 -29.26
N LEU A 596 -16.23 -8.11 -29.71
CA LEU A 596 -15.34 -7.04 -30.18
C LEU A 596 -14.40 -6.51 -29.09
N ALA A 597 -14.88 -6.36 -27.85
CA ALA A 597 -14.03 -5.97 -26.73
C ALA A 597 -12.94 -7.01 -26.48
N ASN A 598 -13.29 -8.30 -26.48
CA ASN A 598 -12.35 -9.39 -26.25
C ASN A 598 -11.27 -9.48 -27.34
N GLU A 599 -11.62 -9.33 -28.62
CA GLU A 599 -10.64 -9.39 -29.72
C GLU A 599 -9.63 -8.24 -29.73
N THR A 600 -9.85 -7.19 -28.93
CA THR A 600 -9.01 -5.99 -28.89
C THR A 600 -8.35 -5.78 -27.52
N ASP A 601 -8.41 -6.77 -26.62
CA ASP A 601 -7.97 -6.65 -25.22
C ASP A 601 -8.56 -5.41 -24.51
N GLY A 602 -9.78 -5.04 -24.92
CA GLY A 602 -10.61 -4.01 -24.33
C GLY A 602 -11.59 -4.59 -23.30
N GLU A 603 -12.63 -3.83 -22.96
CA GLU A 603 -13.61 -4.24 -21.96
C GLU A 603 -15.05 -4.04 -22.44
N TYR A 604 -15.92 -4.95 -22.03
CA TYR A 604 -17.35 -4.94 -22.31
C TYR A 604 -18.14 -4.49 -21.07
N TYR A 605 -19.15 -3.64 -21.29
CA TYR A 605 -20.02 -3.11 -20.23
C TYR A 605 -21.47 -3.46 -20.53
N GLU A 606 -22.08 -4.30 -19.70
CA GLU A 606 -23.52 -4.58 -19.78
C GLU A 606 -24.34 -3.48 -19.10
N MET A 607 -25.39 -3.02 -19.77
CA MET A 607 -26.24 -1.90 -19.33
C MET A 607 -27.71 -2.27 -19.39
N ALA A 608 -28.47 -1.90 -18.35
CA ALA A 608 -29.94 -1.99 -18.41
C ALA A 608 -30.53 -0.90 -19.29
N SER A 609 -29.86 0.25 -19.41
CA SER A 609 -30.37 1.35 -20.22
C SER A 609 -29.27 2.31 -20.65
N SER A 610 -29.55 3.10 -21.70
CA SER A 610 -28.64 4.16 -22.16
C SER A 610 -28.29 5.21 -21.11
N THR A 611 -29.08 5.35 -20.04
CA THR A 611 -28.79 6.32 -18.97
C THR A 611 -27.54 5.99 -18.16
N GLU A 612 -27.01 4.76 -18.29
CA GLU A 612 -25.82 4.27 -17.60
C GLU A 612 -24.52 4.57 -18.36
N ILE A 613 -24.62 4.98 -19.63
CA ILE A 613 -23.47 5.27 -20.50
C ILE A 613 -22.48 6.25 -19.86
N PRO A 614 -22.88 7.40 -19.27
CA PRO A 614 -21.93 8.31 -18.61
C PRO A 614 -21.16 7.63 -17.47
N THR A 615 -21.83 6.78 -16.69
CA THR A 615 -21.20 6.05 -15.59
C THR A 615 -20.19 5.04 -16.13
N ALA A 616 -20.51 4.31 -17.20
CA ALA A 616 -19.59 3.38 -17.85
C ALA A 616 -18.36 4.10 -18.42
N VAL A 617 -18.53 5.24 -19.10
CA VAL A 617 -17.41 6.06 -19.58
C VAL A 617 -16.50 6.52 -18.44
N ASN A 618 -17.10 6.90 -17.31
CA ASN A 618 -16.34 7.27 -16.12
C ASN A 618 -15.53 6.07 -15.61
N ILE A 619 -16.14 4.88 -15.52
CA ILE A 619 -15.43 3.67 -15.10
C ILE A 619 -14.29 3.31 -16.07
N ILE A 620 -14.53 3.36 -17.38
CA ILE A 620 -13.50 3.14 -18.41
C ILE A 620 -12.34 4.09 -18.17
N TRP A 621 -12.61 5.38 -17.98
CA TRP A 621 -11.57 6.37 -17.70
C TRP A 621 -10.80 6.06 -16.41
N LEU A 622 -11.50 5.69 -15.33
CA LEU A 622 -10.85 5.32 -14.07
C LEU A 622 -9.94 4.08 -14.28
N ARG A 623 -10.39 3.06 -15.02
CA ARG A 623 -9.59 1.87 -15.33
C ARG A 623 -8.39 2.18 -16.24
N LEU A 624 -8.54 3.07 -17.22
CA LEU A 624 -7.41 3.57 -18.02
C LEU A 624 -6.39 4.33 -17.16
N LEU A 625 -6.84 5.03 -16.12
CA LEU A 625 -5.96 5.61 -15.10
C LEU A 625 -5.41 4.59 -14.09
N GLY A 626 -5.74 3.30 -14.26
CA GLY A 626 -5.32 2.18 -13.45
C GLY A 626 -6.16 1.92 -12.19
N LEU A 627 -7.20 2.71 -11.90
CA LEU A 627 -7.92 2.67 -10.61
C LEU A 627 -8.52 1.29 -10.33
N GLN A 628 -7.95 0.57 -9.36
CA GLN A 628 -8.58 -0.59 -8.77
C GLN A 628 -9.66 -0.13 -7.80
N ILE A 629 -10.93 -0.34 -8.15
CA ILE A 629 -12.01 -0.33 -7.16
C ILE A 629 -11.84 -1.62 -6.34
N SER A 630 -11.28 -1.53 -5.13
CA SER A 630 -10.99 -2.67 -4.26
C SER A 630 -12.23 -3.39 -3.70
N TYR A 631 -13.38 -3.27 -4.36
CA TYR A 631 -14.68 -3.82 -3.94
C TYR A 631 -15.51 -4.42 -5.07
N LEU A 632 -14.88 -4.83 -6.18
CA LEU A 632 -15.59 -5.54 -7.24
C LEU A 632 -14.88 -6.84 -7.56
N SER A 633 -15.29 -7.90 -6.87
CA SER A 633 -15.09 -9.28 -7.30
C SER A 633 -16.21 -9.75 -8.26
N GLU A 634 -17.03 -8.83 -8.78
CA GLU A 634 -18.22 -9.09 -9.61
C GLU A 634 -18.22 -8.13 -10.83
N GLU A 635 -18.76 -8.58 -11.98
CA GLU A 635 -18.91 -7.76 -13.20
C GLU A 635 -19.84 -6.54 -13.01
N ILE A 636 -19.60 -5.49 -13.80
CA ILE A 636 -20.33 -4.22 -13.69
C ILE A 636 -21.62 -4.31 -14.51
N SER A 637 -22.73 -4.61 -13.82
CA SER A 637 -24.08 -4.72 -14.40
C SER A 637 -25.01 -3.60 -13.94
N SER A 638 -26.24 -3.58 -14.49
CA SER A 638 -27.35 -2.71 -14.06
C SER A 638 -27.68 -2.72 -12.57
N GLU A 639 -27.36 -3.81 -11.85
CA GLU A 639 -27.54 -3.87 -10.40
C GLU A 639 -26.54 -2.96 -9.66
N PHE A 640 -25.33 -2.79 -10.19
CA PHE A 640 -24.33 -1.85 -9.68
C PHE A 640 -24.72 -0.37 -9.97
N PHE A 641 -25.41 -0.13 -11.09
CA PHE A 641 -25.95 1.19 -11.44
C PHE A 641 -27.21 1.56 -10.62
N SER A 642 -28.03 0.57 -10.25
CA SER A 642 -29.29 0.77 -9.49
C SER A 642 -29.12 0.78 -7.97
N GLY A 643 -28.09 0.11 -7.43
CA GLY A 643 -27.70 0.18 -6.02
C GLY A 643 -27.24 1.58 -5.58
N GLY A 644 -26.95 2.44 -6.55
CA GLY A 644 -26.18 3.65 -6.36
C GLY A 644 -24.78 3.29 -5.90
N LEU A 645 -23.78 4.08 -6.28
CA LEU A 645 -22.57 4.13 -5.49
C LEU A 645 -22.99 4.54 -4.07
N GLN A 646 -23.20 3.58 -3.15
CA GLN A 646 -23.29 3.85 -1.73
C GLN A 646 -21.89 4.22 -1.25
N TRP A 647 -21.50 5.42 -1.65
CA TRP A 647 -20.66 6.31 -0.89
C TRP A 647 -21.15 6.27 0.56
N GLN A 648 -20.39 5.65 1.46
CA GLN A 648 -20.50 6.00 2.87
C GLN A 648 -19.93 7.41 3.04
N GLY A 649 -20.78 8.39 2.70
CA GLY A 649 -20.50 9.82 2.83
C GLY A 649 -20.98 10.71 1.65
N GLY A 650 -22.10 10.40 0.98
CA GLY A 650 -22.69 11.28 -0.04
C GLY A 650 -24.16 11.58 0.26
N LEU A 651 -24.52 12.86 0.31
CA LEU A 651 -25.84 13.39 0.68
C LEU A 651 -26.99 12.89 -0.20
N GLN A 652 -28.10 12.52 0.43
CA GLN A 652 -29.39 12.30 -0.23
C GLN A 652 -29.99 13.63 -0.72
N TRP A 653 -30.38 13.68 -1.99
CA TRP A 653 -31.32 14.68 -2.48
C TRP A 653 -32.75 14.25 -2.11
N GLN A 654 -33.39 14.96 -1.16
CA GLN A 654 -34.83 14.86 -0.94
C GLN A 654 -35.47 16.25 -0.88
N GLY A 655 -35.80 16.79 -2.05
CA GLY A 655 -36.90 17.73 -2.18
C GLY A 655 -38.23 16.97 -2.16
N GLY A 656 -38.86 16.86 -0.98
CA GLY A 656 -40.33 16.79 -0.86
C GLY A 656 -40.97 15.55 -0.21
N LEU A 657 -41.49 15.79 1.01
CA LEU A 657 -42.63 15.17 1.71
C LEU A 657 -42.39 14.03 2.71
N GLN A 658 -42.97 14.26 3.90
CA GLN A 658 -42.93 13.54 5.18
C GLN A 658 -43.46 12.10 5.14
N TRP A 659 -43.02 11.26 6.09
CA TRP A 659 -43.88 10.72 7.17
C TRP A 659 -43.09 10.17 8.37
N GLN A 660 -43.74 10.26 9.54
CA GLN A 660 -43.27 9.94 10.89
C GLN A 660 -43.45 8.45 11.25
N GLY A 661 -42.61 7.93 12.16
CA GLY A 661 -42.96 6.77 12.99
C GLY A 661 -41.78 5.85 13.30
N GLY A 662 -41.19 5.98 14.50
CA GLY A 662 -40.05 5.19 14.92
C GLY A 662 -40.37 3.79 15.45
N LEU A 663 -39.32 3.04 15.81
CA LEU A 663 -39.29 2.05 16.88
C LEU A 663 -37.83 1.82 17.31
N GLN A 664 -37.57 2.02 18.60
CA GLN A 664 -36.33 1.63 19.29
C GLN A 664 -36.30 0.12 19.57
N TRP A 665 -35.10 -0.46 19.64
CA TRP A 665 -34.79 -1.54 20.58
C TRP A 665 -33.45 -1.26 21.30
N GLN A 666 -33.51 -1.29 22.64
CA GLN A 666 -32.37 -1.31 23.57
C GLN A 666 -32.21 -2.72 24.15
N GLY A 667 -30.97 -3.12 24.44
CA GLY A 667 -30.65 -4.15 25.43
C GLY A 667 -29.59 -5.17 24.98
N GLY A 668 -28.35 -5.02 25.49
CA GLY A 668 -27.26 -5.96 25.26
C GLY A 668 -27.26 -7.19 26.18
N LEU A 669 -26.47 -8.20 25.81
CA LEU A 669 -25.75 -9.14 26.67
C LEU A 669 -24.68 -9.87 25.85
N GLN A 670 -23.48 -9.97 26.41
CA GLN A 670 -22.32 -10.70 25.89
C GLN A 670 -22.40 -12.24 26.19
N TRP A 671 -21.57 -12.99 25.46
CA TRP A 671 -20.83 -14.26 25.76
C TRP A 671 -21.07 -15.51 24.85
N GLN A 672 -19.95 -15.89 24.20
CA GLN A 672 -19.32 -17.22 24.04
C GLN A 672 -19.74 -18.27 22.98
N GLY A 673 -18.83 -18.50 22.01
CA GLY A 673 -18.13 -19.81 21.89
C GLY A 673 -18.08 -20.51 20.51
N GLY A 674 -16.89 -20.58 19.89
CA GLY A 674 -16.41 -21.59 18.91
C GLY A 674 -16.80 -21.36 17.44
N LEU A 675 -15.93 -21.40 16.42
CA LEU A 675 -14.79 -22.31 16.16
C LEU A 675 -13.78 -21.70 15.15
N GLN A 676 -12.49 -21.93 15.45
CA GLN A 676 -11.33 -22.15 14.56
C GLN A 676 -10.90 -21.12 13.51
N TRP A 677 -9.73 -20.53 13.73
CA TRP A 677 -8.63 -20.58 12.74
C TRP A 677 -7.47 -21.37 13.38
N GLN A 678 -7.19 -22.55 12.84
CA GLN A 678 -6.09 -23.45 13.24
C GLN A 678 -5.00 -23.43 12.16
N GLY A 679 -3.74 -23.15 12.57
CA GLY A 679 -2.46 -23.50 11.91
C GLY A 679 -2.09 -22.63 10.69
N GLY A 680 -0.86 -22.22 10.41
CA GLY A 680 0.53 -22.54 10.81
C GLY A 680 1.41 -22.22 9.57
N LEU A 681 2.65 -21.69 9.59
CA LEU A 681 3.93 -22.19 10.12
C LEU A 681 5.02 -21.09 9.90
N GLN A 682 5.90 -20.76 10.85
CA GLN A 682 7.26 -21.31 11.14
C GLN A 682 8.17 -21.70 9.95
N TRP A 683 9.36 -21.07 9.92
CA TRP A 683 10.57 -21.48 9.18
C TRP A 683 11.58 -22.15 10.13
N GLN A 684 12.11 -23.32 9.75
CA GLN A 684 13.55 -23.62 9.71
C GLN A 684 13.81 -24.96 9.01
N GLY A 685 14.57 -24.91 7.91
CA GLY A 685 15.33 -26.04 7.37
C GLY A 685 14.63 -26.92 6.33
N GLY A 686 14.74 -26.53 5.05
CA GLY A 686 14.60 -27.42 3.89
C GLY A 686 13.18 -27.61 3.34
N LEU A 687 13.00 -27.15 2.10
CA LEU A 687 11.90 -27.42 1.15
C LEU A 687 10.60 -26.59 1.27
N GLN A 688 10.38 -25.83 0.19
CA GLN A 688 9.13 -25.38 -0.43
C GLN A 688 8.29 -24.30 0.29
N TRP A 689 8.64 -23.04 0.02
CA TRP A 689 7.62 -21.99 -0.14
C TRP A 689 6.94 -22.20 -1.49
N GLN A 690 5.67 -22.62 -1.48
CA GLN A 690 4.77 -22.51 -2.63
C GLN A 690 3.77 -21.41 -2.30
N GLY A 691 4.15 -20.15 -2.59
CA GLY A 691 3.20 -19.03 -2.65
C GLY A 691 2.42 -19.13 -3.96
N GLY A 692 1.59 -20.16 -4.08
CA GLY A 692 0.75 -20.39 -5.26
C GLY A 692 -0.70 -20.03 -4.98
N LEU A 693 -1.28 -19.19 -5.83
CA LEU A 693 -2.73 -19.11 -6.03
C LEU A 693 -3.08 -20.12 -7.13
N GLN A 694 -4.11 -20.93 -6.94
CA GLN A 694 -4.66 -21.68 -8.07
C GLN A 694 -5.38 -20.67 -8.97
N TRP A 695 -4.83 -20.44 -10.16
CA TRP A 695 -5.35 -19.47 -11.13
C TRP A 695 -6.47 -20.07 -11.97
N GLN A 696 -7.44 -19.22 -12.28
CA GLN A 696 -8.80 -19.63 -12.47
C GLN A 696 -9.63 -18.56 -13.28
N GLY A 697 -9.00 -17.43 -13.68
CA GLY A 697 -9.54 -16.38 -14.57
C GLY A 697 -8.82 -15.02 -14.40
N GLY A 698 -8.79 -14.13 -15.40
CA GLY A 698 -8.31 -12.73 -15.31
C GLY A 698 -6.78 -12.48 -15.42
N SER A 699 -6.37 -11.19 -15.37
CA SER A 699 -4.95 -10.80 -15.38
C SER A 699 -4.31 -10.93 -13.99
N LEU A 700 -3.05 -11.34 -13.94
CA LEU A 700 -2.34 -11.69 -12.72
C LEU A 700 -1.14 -10.78 -12.52
N GLU A 701 -1.15 -10.04 -11.42
CA GLU A 701 -0.17 -8.99 -11.14
C GLU A 701 0.80 -9.40 -10.03
N TYR A 702 2.08 -9.12 -10.26
CA TYR A 702 3.18 -9.52 -9.39
C TYR A 702 4.16 -8.38 -9.17
N GLY A 703 4.10 -7.75 -8.00
CA GLY A 703 5.00 -6.67 -7.60
C GLY A 703 6.07 -7.15 -6.63
N LEU A 704 7.28 -6.64 -6.78
CA LEU A 704 8.40 -6.80 -5.87
C LEU A 704 9.01 -5.42 -5.59
N GLN A 705 9.18 -5.07 -4.32
CA GLN A 705 9.86 -3.85 -3.87
C GLN A 705 10.89 -4.19 -2.79
N TRP A 706 12.05 -3.53 -2.80
CA TRP A 706 13.16 -3.70 -1.85
C TRP A 706 13.89 -2.36 -1.61
N GLN A 707 15.06 -2.31 -0.95
CA GLN A 707 15.89 -1.12 -0.70
C GLN A 707 17.40 -1.46 -0.55
N GLY A 708 18.22 -1.14 -1.56
CA GLY A 708 19.69 -1.20 -1.48
C GLY A 708 20.33 -2.44 -2.14
N SER A 709 19.65 -3.58 -2.19
CA SER A 709 20.06 -4.76 -2.97
C SER A 709 19.72 -4.67 -4.46
N GLU A 710 20.06 -5.73 -5.21
CA GLU A 710 19.43 -6.02 -6.50
C GLU A 710 18.76 -7.40 -6.42
N TYR A 711 17.44 -7.45 -6.62
CA TYR A 711 16.69 -8.70 -6.71
C TYR A 711 16.09 -8.89 -8.10
N SER A 712 16.05 -10.14 -8.58
CA SER A 712 15.25 -10.57 -9.73
C SER A 712 13.94 -11.17 -9.25
N LEU A 713 12.83 -10.63 -9.75
CA LEU A 713 11.54 -11.30 -9.71
C LEU A 713 11.51 -12.34 -10.83
N VAL A 714 11.11 -13.56 -10.51
CA VAL A 714 11.03 -14.69 -11.45
C VAL A 714 9.64 -15.28 -11.32
N LEU A 715 8.89 -15.36 -12.42
CA LEU A 715 7.62 -16.06 -12.45
C LEU A 715 7.85 -17.54 -12.74
N LEU A 716 7.11 -18.38 -12.06
CA LEU A 716 7.12 -19.82 -12.23
C LEU A 716 5.71 -20.24 -12.69
N PRO A 717 5.55 -20.54 -13.99
CA PRO A 717 4.28 -21.02 -14.52
C PRO A 717 3.82 -22.32 -13.83
N PRO A 718 2.53 -22.66 -13.94
CA PRO A 718 1.97 -23.87 -13.34
C PRO A 718 2.76 -25.13 -13.67
N GLY A 719 3.07 -25.91 -12.63
CA GLY A 719 3.84 -27.15 -12.76
C GLY A 719 5.37 -26.96 -12.76
N ILE A 720 5.86 -25.73 -12.75
CA ILE A 720 7.28 -25.41 -12.56
C ILE A 720 7.52 -25.08 -11.09
N PHE A 721 8.46 -25.79 -10.47
CA PHE A 721 8.77 -25.63 -9.04
C PHE A 721 10.23 -25.25 -8.84
N TYR A 722 10.47 -24.31 -7.93
CA TYR A 722 11.81 -23.94 -7.51
C TYR A 722 12.43 -25.07 -6.67
N THR A 723 13.56 -25.63 -7.10
CA THR A 723 14.14 -26.84 -6.46
C THR A 723 15.52 -26.65 -5.82
N ASN A 724 16.27 -25.58 -6.12
CA ASN A 724 17.48 -25.16 -5.39
C ASN A 724 18.15 -23.90 -6.02
N PRO A 725 18.70 -22.95 -5.23
CA PRO A 725 19.62 -21.94 -5.79
C PRO A 725 20.95 -22.58 -6.26
N PRO A 726 21.60 -22.10 -7.34
CA PRO A 726 21.35 -20.89 -8.14
C PRO A 726 20.73 -21.16 -9.53
N THR A 727 20.25 -22.38 -9.80
CA THR A 727 19.77 -22.76 -11.13
C THR A 727 18.26 -22.64 -11.23
N LEU A 728 17.80 -21.70 -12.07
CA LEU A 728 16.39 -21.57 -12.43
C LEU A 728 15.86 -22.87 -13.05
N PRO A 729 14.64 -23.30 -12.68
CA PRO A 729 14.02 -24.44 -13.33
C PRO A 729 13.71 -24.13 -14.80
N VAL A 730 13.77 -25.16 -15.66
CA VAL A 730 13.42 -25.02 -17.07
C VAL A 730 11.96 -24.58 -17.18
N GLY A 731 11.70 -23.47 -17.89
CA GLY A 731 10.38 -22.85 -17.98
C GLY A 731 10.11 -21.72 -16.97
N ALA A 732 11.09 -21.36 -16.14
CA ALA A 732 11.01 -20.13 -15.34
C ALA A 732 11.03 -18.89 -16.25
N ILE A 733 10.18 -17.93 -15.94
CA ILE A 733 10.07 -16.66 -16.63
C ILE A 733 10.77 -15.59 -15.79
N THR A 734 11.60 -14.83 -16.45
CA THR A 734 12.53 -13.85 -15.89
C THR A 734 12.45 -12.59 -16.74
N GLN A 735 13.07 -11.52 -16.25
CA GLN A 735 13.25 -10.30 -17.02
C GLN A 735 13.93 -10.53 -18.38
N ASP A 736 14.79 -11.56 -18.51
CA ASP A 736 15.57 -11.77 -19.73
C ASP A 736 14.82 -12.60 -20.79
N ASN A 737 13.77 -13.32 -20.39
CA ASN A 737 13.09 -14.29 -21.26
C ASN A 737 11.57 -14.19 -21.27
N TYR A 738 10.95 -13.20 -20.61
CA TYR A 738 9.48 -13.04 -20.64
C TYR A 738 8.90 -12.79 -22.03
N LEU A 739 9.74 -12.35 -22.99
CA LEU A 739 9.40 -12.18 -24.41
C LEU A 739 9.79 -13.37 -25.30
N ASP A 740 10.33 -14.46 -24.73
CA ASP A 740 10.66 -15.65 -25.52
C ASP A 740 9.37 -16.29 -26.06
N ASN A 741 9.45 -16.90 -27.24
CA ASN A 741 8.29 -17.51 -27.92
C ASN A 741 7.49 -18.49 -27.04
N ASP A 742 8.15 -19.17 -26.11
CA ASP A 742 7.52 -20.13 -25.21
C ASP A 742 6.69 -19.45 -24.09
N ASN A 743 6.90 -18.15 -23.84
CA ASN A 743 6.26 -17.35 -22.79
C ASN A 743 5.24 -16.33 -23.32
N LEU A 744 5.26 -16.03 -24.62
CA LEU A 744 4.30 -15.12 -25.28
C LEU A 744 2.84 -15.54 -25.06
N ILE A 745 2.60 -16.84 -24.84
CA ILE A 745 1.27 -17.37 -24.52
C ILE A 745 0.64 -16.73 -23.28
N TYR A 746 1.46 -16.20 -22.36
CA TYR A 746 1.02 -15.61 -21.12
C TYR A 746 0.81 -14.09 -21.16
N ASP A 747 1.16 -13.46 -22.29
CA ASP A 747 1.12 -12.02 -22.54
C ASP A 747 1.59 -11.18 -21.33
N ILE A 748 2.91 -11.13 -21.16
CA ILE A 748 3.55 -10.63 -19.94
C ILE A 748 4.09 -9.22 -20.15
N GLU A 749 3.64 -8.27 -19.34
CA GLU A 749 4.26 -6.94 -19.21
C GLU A 749 5.24 -6.93 -18.04
N LEU A 750 6.41 -6.33 -18.22
CA LEU A 750 7.38 -6.10 -17.15
C LEU A 750 7.59 -4.58 -16.97
N LEU A 751 7.30 -4.06 -15.80
CA LEU A 751 7.76 -2.74 -15.35
C LEU A 751 8.96 -2.94 -14.43
N ASN A 752 10.08 -2.28 -14.74
CA ASN A 752 11.32 -2.43 -14.00
C ASN A 752 11.91 -1.08 -13.59
N GLY A 753 11.69 -0.70 -12.33
CA GLY A 753 12.26 0.53 -11.75
C GLY A 753 13.76 0.46 -11.51
N PHE A 754 14.37 -0.73 -11.51
CA PHE A 754 15.80 -0.91 -11.16
C PHE A 754 16.75 -0.29 -12.18
N LEU A 755 16.40 -0.28 -13.46
CA LEU A 755 17.21 0.35 -14.51
C LEU A 755 17.27 1.88 -14.35
N SER A 756 16.37 2.45 -13.54
CA SER A 756 16.30 3.87 -13.18
C SER A 756 16.81 4.15 -11.76
N GLY A 757 17.44 3.16 -11.09
CA GLY A 757 17.98 3.31 -9.73
C GLY A 757 16.99 2.95 -8.60
N ASN A 758 15.78 2.48 -8.93
CA ASN A 758 14.73 2.20 -7.95
C ASN A 758 14.56 0.70 -7.68
N PRO A 759 14.43 0.28 -6.42
CA PRO A 759 14.36 -1.12 -6.05
C PRO A 759 12.93 -1.70 -6.18
N TYR A 760 12.31 -1.63 -7.36
CA TYR A 760 11.05 -2.35 -7.62
C TYR A 760 10.98 -2.97 -9.02
N LYS A 761 10.23 -4.08 -9.12
CA LYS A 761 9.94 -4.85 -10.34
C LYS A 761 8.50 -5.31 -10.31
N PHE A 762 7.84 -5.31 -11.45
CA PHE A 762 6.45 -5.70 -11.56
C PHE A 762 6.22 -6.49 -12.84
N PHE A 763 5.60 -7.67 -12.73
CA PHE A 763 5.05 -8.38 -13.86
C PHE A 763 3.54 -8.28 -13.85
N ARG A 764 2.96 -7.94 -15.00
CA ARG A 764 1.57 -8.22 -15.32
C ARG A 764 1.54 -9.43 -16.23
N VAL A 765 0.74 -10.44 -15.91
CA VAL A 765 0.50 -11.60 -16.77
C VAL A 765 -0.95 -11.48 -17.24
N ASN A 766 -1.15 -11.05 -18.47
CA ASN A 766 -2.49 -10.77 -19.00
C ASN A 766 -3.26 -12.06 -19.31
N ASN A 767 -2.55 -13.16 -19.60
CA ASN A 767 -3.15 -14.45 -19.90
C ASN A 767 -2.51 -15.59 -19.08
N PRO A 768 -2.69 -15.64 -17.75
CA PRO A 768 -2.04 -16.66 -16.93
C PRO A 768 -2.58 -18.05 -17.29
N GLY A 769 -1.73 -19.05 -17.45
CA GLY A 769 -2.19 -20.43 -17.70
C GLY A 769 -2.86 -21.06 -16.46
N LEU A 770 -3.73 -22.06 -16.67
CA LEU A 770 -4.40 -22.82 -15.61
C LEU A 770 -3.42 -23.47 -14.62
N GLY A 771 -3.58 -23.15 -13.33
CA GLY A 771 -2.88 -23.79 -12.21
C GLY A 771 -2.10 -22.84 -11.30
N ALA A 772 -1.26 -23.42 -10.44
CA ALA A 772 -0.54 -22.67 -9.41
C ALA A 772 0.63 -21.88 -9.99
N TRP A 773 0.42 -20.59 -10.25
CA TRP A 773 1.50 -19.65 -10.52
C TRP A 773 2.22 -19.34 -9.22
N THR A 774 3.54 -19.50 -9.25
CA THR A 774 4.40 -19.16 -8.12
C THR A 774 5.45 -18.16 -8.59
N TYR A 775 6.20 -17.60 -7.64
CA TYR A 775 7.32 -16.73 -7.94
C TYR A 775 8.55 -17.22 -7.18
N ALA A 776 9.71 -16.88 -7.72
CA ALA A 776 10.96 -16.93 -7.01
C ALA A 776 11.57 -15.54 -6.97
N ILE A 777 12.26 -15.25 -5.87
CA ILE A 777 13.08 -14.05 -5.73
C ILE A 777 14.51 -14.53 -5.73
N ILE A 778 15.32 -13.95 -6.61
CA ILE A 778 16.76 -14.20 -6.67
C ILE A 778 17.47 -12.94 -6.25
N GLU A 779 18.30 -13.04 -5.23
CA GLU A 779 19.26 -12.00 -4.87
C GLU A 779 20.40 -11.99 -5.90
N ASN A 780 20.50 -10.92 -6.67
CA ASN A 780 21.60 -10.70 -7.62
C ASN A 780 22.78 -10.01 -6.91
N THR A 781 22.48 -9.01 -6.07
CA THR A 781 23.45 -8.26 -5.27
C THR A 781 22.95 -8.19 -3.83
N PRO A 782 23.71 -8.69 -2.83
CA PRO A 782 23.31 -8.66 -1.43
C PRO A 782 23.42 -7.26 -0.81
N PRO A 783 22.63 -6.95 0.23
CA PRO A 783 22.65 -5.63 0.86
C PRO A 783 23.75 -5.52 1.91
N ASP A 784 24.19 -4.29 2.18
CA ASP A 784 25.12 -3.98 3.28
C ASP A 784 24.43 -3.97 4.66
N SER A 785 23.08 -3.96 4.71
CA SER A 785 22.25 -3.98 5.92
C SER A 785 20.91 -4.73 5.71
N THR A 786 20.23 -5.15 6.77
CA THR A 786 18.93 -5.83 6.66
C THR A 786 17.85 -4.92 6.05
N GLU A 787 17.23 -5.32 4.94
CA GLU A 787 16.17 -4.57 4.25
C GLU A 787 14.83 -5.34 4.20
N PRO A 788 13.68 -4.65 4.21
CA PRO A 788 12.38 -5.28 3.99
C PRO A 788 12.11 -5.49 2.49
N ILE A 789 11.81 -6.73 2.10
CA ILE A 789 11.30 -7.07 0.76
C ILE A 789 9.78 -7.18 0.83
N ARG A 790 9.07 -6.44 -0.03
CA ARG A 790 7.61 -6.49 -0.15
C ARG A 790 7.23 -7.16 -1.46
N VAL A 791 6.35 -8.15 -1.37
CA VAL A 791 5.81 -8.87 -2.52
C VAL A 791 4.30 -8.66 -2.57
N TYR A 792 3.80 -8.30 -3.74
CA TYR A 792 2.39 -8.08 -4.02
C TYR A 792 1.90 -9.09 -5.06
N MET A 793 0.70 -9.65 -4.84
CA MET A 793 0.01 -10.56 -5.76
C MET A 793 -1.50 -10.30 -5.68
N ALA A 794 -2.21 -10.16 -6.81
CA ALA A 794 -3.67 -9.97 -6.87
C ALA A 794 -4.34 -10.76 -8.03
N ASN A 795 -5.65 -11.06 -7.91
CA ASN A 795 -6.44 -11.92 -8.82
C ASN A 795 -7.89 -11.40 -9.05
N GLU A 796 -8.51 -11.76 -10.19
CA GLU A 796 -9.89 -11.42 -10.62
C GLU A 796 -10.71 -12.69 -11.05
N SER A 797 -11.36 -13.39 -10.08
CA SER A 797 -12.49 -14.40 -10.10
C SER A 797 -12.50 -15.72 -10.97
N ASP A 798 -13.54 -16.60 -10.76
CA ASP A 798 -13.64 -18.11 -10.76
C ASP A 798 -14.72 -18.93 -11.55
N LEU A 799 -14.53 -19.50 -12.76
CA LEU A 799 -15.57 -20.32 -13.49
C LEU A 799 -15.07 -21.57 -14.28
N ILE A 800 -15.86 -22.67 -14.33
CA ILE A 800 -15.56 -23.89 -15.13
C ILE A 800 -16.63 -24.16 -16.21
N LEU A 801 -16.23 -24.19 -17.48
CA LEU A 801 -17.09 -24.50 -18.65
C LEU A 801 -16.71 -25.85 -19.31
N GLU A 802 -17.62 -26.81 -19.30
CA GLU A 802 -17.53 -28.05 -20.07
C GLU A 802 -18.39 -27.95 -21.34
N PHE A 803 -17.82 -28.18 -22.53
CA PHE A 803 -18.56 -28.07 -23.80
C PHE A 803 -18.64 -29.41 -24.52
N GLN A 804 -19.84 -29.80 -24.97
CA GLN A 804 -20.09 -31.04 -25.69
C GLN A 804 -21.04 -30.85 -26.89
N SER A 805 -20.88 -31.71 -27.89
CA SER A 805 -21.79 -31.81 -29.03
C SER A 805 -22.47 -33.18 -29.02
N ASP A 806 -23.72 -33.23 -29.44
CA ASP A 806 -24.50 -34.48 -29.51
C ASP A 806 -23.99 -35.48 -30.56
N GLN A 807 -23.07 -35.08 -31.45
CA GLN A 807 -22.46 -35.94 -32.47
C GLN A 807 -21.01 -35.52 -32.80
N GLU A 808 -20.05 -36.44 -32.66
CA GLU A 808 -18.65 -36.19 -33.07
C GLU A 808 -18.45 -36.13 -34.61
N ARG A 809 -19.46 -36.49 -35.43
CA ARG A 809 -19.45 -36.48 -36.91
C ARG A 809 -20.86 -36.58 -37.51
N TYR A 810 -21.22 -35.72 -38.47
CA TYR A 810 -22.54 -35.74 -39.14
C TYR A 810 -22.58 -36.58 -40.43
N PHE A 811 -23.65 -37.36 -40.64
CA PHE A 811 -23.94 -38.10 -41.87
C PHE A 811 -25.28 -37.64 -42.45
N LEU A 812 -25.33 -37.38 -43.76
CA LEU A 812 -26.58 -37.04 -44.46
C LEU A 812 -27.58 -38.20 -44.40
N GLN A 813 -28.80 -37.91 -43.96
CA GLN A 813 -29.96 -38.76 -44.23
C GLN A 813 -30.68 -38.21 -45.46
N PHE A 814 -31.05 -39.10 -46.37
CA PHE A 814 -31.80 -38.73 -47.56
C PHE A 814 -33.22 -39.28 -47.44
N ASP A 815 -34.20 -38.50 -47.86
CA ASP A 815 -35.57 -39.00 -47.99
C ASP A 815 -35.65 -40.04 -49.13
N GLN A 816 -36.81 -40.69 -49.26
CA GLN A 816 -37.08 -41.68 -50.31
C GLN A 816 -36.96 -41.12 -51.75
N ASP A 817 -36.86 -39.80 -51.91
CA ASP A 817 -36.76 -39.07 -53.17
C ASP A 817 -35.35 -38.49 -53.41
N GLY A 818 -34.39 -38.74 -52.51
CA GLY A 818 -32.99 -38.33 -52.64
C GLY A 818 -32.68 -36.91 -52.19
N ASN A 819 -33.58 -36.23 -51.49
CA ASN A 819 -33.33 -34.91 -50.91
C ASN A 819 -32.62 -35.07 -49.56
N ALA A 820 -31.63 -34.22 -49.30
CA ALA A 820 -30.99 -34.12 -47.99
C ALA A 820 -32.02 -33.70 -46.95
N ILE A 821 -32.20 -34.51 -45.91
CA ILE A 821 -33.00 -34.17 -44.74
C ILE A 821 -32.13 -33.29 -43.85
N PRO A 822 -32.57 -32.08 -43.45
CA PRO A 822 -31.86 -31.23 -42.49
C PRO A 822 -31.56 -32.02 -41.22
N VAL A 823 -30.30 -31.99 -40.78
CA VAL A 823 -29.87 -32.61 -39.53
C VAL A 823 -29.68 -31.50 -38.50
N MET A 824 -30.39 -31.61 -37.38
CA MET A 824 -30.23 -30.72 -36.24
C MET A 824 -28.93 -31.06 -35.51
N VAL A 825 -28.07 -30.06 -35.33
CA VAL A 825 -26.86 -30.11 -34.52
C VAL A 825 -27.19 -29.54 -33.15
N ASN A 826 -27.01 -30.30 -32.06
CA ASN A 826 -27.20 -29.77 -30.71
C ASN A 826 -25.85 -29.63 -30.01
N LEU A 827 -25.56 -28.42 -29.58
CA LEU A 827 -24.39 -28.08 -28.80
C LEU A 827 -24.86 -27.79 -27.37
N GLU A 828 -24.14 -28.32 -26.40
CA GLU A 828 -24.44 -28.18 -24.97
C GLU A 828 -23.18 -27.72 -24.24
N ALA A 829 -23.31 -26.68 -23.43
CA ALA A 829 -22.25 -26.20 -22.55
C ALA A 829 -22.74 -26.31 -21.09
N ASN A 830 -21.93 -26.88 -20.21
CA ASN A 830 -22.21 -27.01 -18.80
C ASN A 830 -21.25 -26.12 -18.01
N LEU A 831 -21.78 -25.13 -17.29
CA LEU A 831 -21.04 -24.15 -16.52
C LEU A 831 -21.28 -24.38 -15.01
N PHE A 832 -20.21 -24.39 -14.23
CA PHE A 832 -20.25 -24.61 -12.77
C PHE A 832 -19.26 -23.70 -12.05
N GLU A 833 -19.58 -23.35 -10.79
CA GLU A 833 -18.64 -22.70 -9.87
C GLU A 833 -17.44 -23.63 -9.59
N GLY A 834 -16.21 -23.10 -9.60
CA GLY A 834 -15.00 -23.92 -9.49
C GLY A 834 -14.54 -24.19 -8.05
N GLY A 835 -14.58 -25.45 -7.60
CA GLY A 835 -13.91 -25.90 -6.36
C GLY A 835 -13.76 -27.43 -6.24
N GLU A 836 -12.69 -27.91 -5.59
CA GLU A 836 -12.49 -29.34 -5.32
C GLU A 836 -13.29 -29.80 -4.06
N THR A 837 -14.12 -30.85 -4.16
CA THR A 837 -14.69 -31.54 -2.98
C THR A 837 -14.32 -33.02 -2.92
N ALA A 838 -13.97 -33.48 -1.72
CA ALA A 838 -13.55 -34.86 -1.47
C ALA A 838 -14.75 -35.82 -1.35
N GLY A 839 -14.96 -36.66 -2.38
CA GLY A 839 -15.89 -37.79 -2.36
C GLY A 839 -15.27 -39.10 -1.85
N ILE A 840 -16.06 -39.90 -1.11
CA ILE A 840 -15.69 -41.14 -0.41
C ILE A 840 -15.28 -42.35 -1.29
N SER A 841 -14.84 -42.15 -2.54
CA SER A 841 -14.39 -43.24 -3.42
C SER A 841 -13.11 -42.98 -4.23
N GLY A 842 -12.38 -41.88 -3.98
CA GLY A 842 -11.05 -41.69 -4.57
C GLY A 842 -11.04 -41.30 -6.05
N HIS A 843 -12.08 -40.62 -6.52
CA HIS A 843 -12.03 -39.81 -7.74
C HIS A 843 -12.12 -38.32 -7.33
N THR A 844 -11.28 -37.47 -7.92
CA THR A 844 -11.51 -36.01 -7.93
C THR A 844 -12.82 -35.79 -8.67
N ILE A 845 -13.78 -35.12 -8.03
CA ILE A 845 -15.02 -34.70 -8.68
C ILE A 845 -14.93 -33.18 -8.72
N THR A 846 -14.98 -32.59 -9.90
CA THR A 846 -15.26 -31.17 -10.07
C THR A 846 -16.66 -30.94 -9.49
N GLY A 847 -16.77 -30.12 -8.45
CA GLY A 847 -18.04 -29.90 -7.78
C GLY A 847 -18.17 -28.45 -7.34
N GLY A 848 -19.09 -27.74 -7.98
CA GLY A 848 -19.67 -26.48 -7.52
C GLY A 848 -21.13 -26.42 -7.98
N GLU A 849 -21.84 -25.38 -7.52
CA GLU A 849 -23.23 -25.21 -7.92
C GLU A 849 -23.30 -24.88 -9.43
N PRO A 850 -24.33 -25.36 -10.13
CA PRO A 850 -24.56 -25.02 -11.53
C PRO A 850 -24.79 -23.51 -11.72
N VAL A 851 -24.08 -22.91 -12.67
CA VAL A 851 -24.22 -21.50 -13.02
C VAL A 851 -25.23 -21.40 -14.15
N ASP A 852 -26.46 -21.00 -13.83
CA ASP A 852 -27.63 -21.00 -14.74
C ASP A 852 -27.92 -19.63 -15.38
N ASP A 853 -27.18 -18.60 -14.98
CA ASP A 853 -27.38 -17.21 -15.37
C ASP A 853 -26.40 -16.69 -16.44
N ALA A 854 -25.19 -17.23 -16.58
CA ALA A 854 -24.12 -16.78 -17.49
C ALA A 854 -24.45 -16.49 -18.97
N ILE A 855 -23.61 -15.68 -19.63
CA ILE A 855 -23.62 -15.48 -21.08
C ILE A 855 -22.63 -16.45 -21.72
N VAL A 856 -23.14 -17.60 -22.17
CA VAL A 856 -22.34 -18.51 -23.00
C VAL A 856 -22.63 -18.24 -24.46
N SER A 857 -21.69 -17.63 -25.16
CA SER A 857 -21.78 -17.32 -26.59
C SER A 857 -20.80 -18.17 -27.40
N VAL A 858 -21.18 -18.51 -28.62
CA VAL A 858 -20.34 -19.30 -29.53
C VAL A 858 -20.20 -18.61 -30.86
N LYS A 859 -18.98 -18.67 -31.41
CA LYS A 859 -18.71 -18.42 -32.82
C LYS A 859 -18.56 -19.76 -33.52
N ILE A 860 -19.31 -19.96 -34.58
CA ILE A 860 -19.35 -21.20 -35.36
C ILE A 860 -19.08 -20.86 -36.81
N ASP A 861 -17.96 -21.35 -37.33
CA ASP A 861 -17.63 -21.30 -38.73
C ASP A 861 -18.13 -22.58 -39.41
N ALA A 862 -19.19 -22.43 -40.23
CA ALA A 862 -19.85 -23.53 -40.90
C ALA A 862 -19.15 -23.91 -42.24
N PRO A 863 -19.25 -25.18 -42.68
CA PRO A 863 -18.60 -25.66 -43.91
C PRO A 863 -19.03 -24.96 -45.20
N ASP A 864 -20.16 -24.25 -45.19
CA ASP A 864 -20.68 -23.49 -46.31
C ASP A 864 -20.17 -22.04 -46.35
N GLY A 865 -19.27 -21.67 -45.43
CA GLY A 865 -18.61 -20.37 -45.34
C GLY A 865 -19.37 -19.33 -44.52
N GLN A 866 -20.41 -19.73 -43.78
CA GLN A 866 -21.13 -18.86 -42.86
C GLN A 866 -20.45 -18.85 -41.49
N THR A 867 -20.22 -17.66 -40.94
CA THR A 867 -19.85 -17.47 -39.53
C THR A 867 -21.09 -17.06 -38.77
N VAL A 868 -21.47 -17.85 -37.77
CA VAL A 868 -22.62 -17.57 -36.90
C VAL A 868 -22.10 -17.29 -35.49
N VAL A 869 -22.45 -16.13 -34.94
CA VAL A 869 -22.23 -15.80 -33.53
C VAL A 869 -23.58 -15.83 -32.83
N GLY A 870 -23.68 -16.52 -31.69
CA GLY A 870 -24.93 -16.53 -30.93
C GLY A 870 -24.83 -17.13 -29.53
N ARG A 871 -25.72 -16.67 -28.66
CA ARG A 871 -25.88 -17.16 -27.28
C ARG A 871 -26.53 -18.54 -27.19
N LEU A 872 -26.01 -19.38 -26.31
CA LEU A 872 -26.65 -20.64 -25.91
C LEU A 872 -27.80 -20.35 -24.93
N ILE A 873 -28.91 -21.07 -25.09
CA ILE A 873 -30.13 -20.91 -24.31
C ILE A 873 -30.01 -21.72 -23.00
N PRO A 874 -30.17 -21.10 -21.82
CA PRO A 874 -30.14 -21.82 -20.55
C PRO A 874 -31.30 -22.81 -20.46
N SER A 875 -30.98 -24.04 -20.06
CA SER A 875 -31.93 -25.16 -19.90
C SER A 875 -32.05 -25.63 -18.45
N GLY A 876 -31.24 -25.06 -17.54
CA GLY A 876 -31.24 -25.31 -16.10
C GLY A 876 -30.22 -26.36 -15.66
N GLY A 877 -29.66 -26.22 -14.45
CA GLY A 877 -28.63 -27.11 -13.91
C GLY A 877 -27.23 -26.89 -14.47
N GLY A 878 -26.90 -25.67 -14.88
CA GLY A 878 -25.63 -25.23 -15.44
C GLY A 878 -25.57 -25.39 -16.95
N ILE A 879 -26.65 -25.85 -17.56
CA ILE A 879 -26.67 -26.38 -18.93
C ILE A 879 -27.22 -25.34 -19.89
N TYR A 880 -26.43 -24.98 -20.88
CA TYR A 880 -26.77 -24.07 -21.98
C TYR A 880 -26.79 -24.84 -23.29
N THR A 881 -27.76 -24.57 -24.15
CA THR A 881 -27.93 -25.32 -25.42
C THR A 881 -28.18 -24.40 -26.61
N ILE A 882 -27.63 -24.75 -27.77
CA ILE A 882 -27.99 -24.13 -29.04
C ILE A 882 -28.16 -25.21 -30.10
N SER A 883 -29.15 -25.03 -30.97
CA SER A 883 -29.41 -25.93 -32.08
C SER A 883 -29.22 -25.22 -33.41
N LEU A 884 -28.47 -25.81 -34.33
CA LEU A 884 -28.25 -25.28 -35.68
C LEU A 884 -28.74 -26.27 -36.74
N GLU A 885 -29.39 -25.75 -37.79
CA GLU A 885 -29.74 -26.50 -38.99
C GLU A 885 -28.67 -26.27 -40.07
N SER A 886 -28.11 -27.36 -40.61
CA SER A 886 -27.21 -27.29 -41.76
C SER A 886 -27.62 -28.25 -42.88
N ILE A 887 -27.30 -27.85 -44.10
CA ILE A 887 -27.60 -28.58 -45.35
C ILE A 887 -26.34 -29.09 -46.07
N VAL A 888 -25.13 -28.91 -45.50
CA VAL A 888 -23.84 -29.27 -46.14
C VAL A 888 -22.95 -30.10 -45.21
N ILE A 889 -22.20 -31.06 -45.76
CA ILE A 889 -21.23 -31.89 -45.02
C ILE A 889 -19.90 -31.14 -44.87
N GLY A 890 -19.36 -31.05 -43.65
CA GLY A 890 -17.97 -30.64 -43.40
C GLY A 890 -17.64 -30.53 -41.91
N ASN A 891 -16.45 -30.01 -41.60
CA ASN A 891 -16.03 -29.71 -40.23
C ASN A 891 -16.52 -28.31 -39.85
N TYR A 892 -16.99 -28.17 -38.60
CA TYR A 892 -17.31 -26.88 -38.00
C TYR A 892 -16.13 -26.49 -37.12
N ASP A 893 -15.62 -25.27 -37.27
CA ASP A 893 -14.70 -24.67 -36.30
C ASP A 893 -15.55 -23.89 -35.30
N ILE A 894 -15.43 -24.25 -34.01
CA ILE A 894 -16.27 -23.72 -32.94
C ILE A 894 -15.36 -23.07 -31.91
N SER A 895 -15.58 -21.79 -31.65
CA SER A 895 -14.97 -21.03 -30.56
C SER A 895 -16.06 -20.69 -29.55
N VAL A 896 -15.83 -21.06 -28.29
CA VAL A 896 -16.80 -20.86 -27.20
C VAL A 896 -16.26 -19.78 -26.27
N ILE A 897 -17.08 -18.78 -25.99
CA ILE A 897 -16.80 -17.69 -25.07
C ILE A 897 -17.88 -17.76 -24.00
N ALA A 898 -17.51 -18.07 -22.76
CA ALA A 898 -18.40 -17.87 -21.62
C ALA A 898 -17.94 -16.62 -20.91
N SER A 899 -18.79 -15.60 -20.88
CA SER A 899 -18.69 -14.49 -19.93
C SER A 899 -19.76 -14.68 -18.86
N ASP A 900 -19.57 -14.09 -17.68
CA ASP A 900 -20.66 -14.10 -16.73
C ASP A 900 -21.85 -13.27 -17.29
N ASN A 901 -23.04 -13.58 -16.80
CA ASN A 901 -24.21 -12.71 -16.81
C ASN A 901 -24.69 -12.78 -15.37
N VAL A 902 -24.84 -11.65 -14.70
CA VAL A 902 -25.45 -11.58 -13.37
C VAL A 902 -26.85 -11.00 -13.51
N VAL A 903 -27.93 -11.76 -13.23
CA VAL A 903 -29.22 -11.12 -12.84
C VAL A 903 -30.14 -12.02 -11.98
N SER A 904 -30.37 -11.64 -10.71
CA SER A 904 -31.64 -11.07 -10.17
C SER A 904 -31.64 -10.84 -8.66
#